data_AF-A0A0A3AG58-F1
#
_entry.id   AF-A0A0A3AG58-F1
#
_cell.length_a   1.000
_cell.length_b   1.000
_cell.length_c   1.000
_cell.angle_alpha   90.00
_cell.angle_beta   90.00
_cell.angle_gamma   90.00
#
_symmetry.space_group_name_H-M   'P 1'
#
loop_
_entity.id
_entity.type
_entity.pdbx_description
1 polymer ?
#
loop_
_entity_poly.entity_id
_entity_poly.type
_entity_poly.pdbx_seq_one_letter_code
_entity_poly.pdbx_strand_id
1 'polypeptide(L)'
;MKKTTLALLLSAILSSASAVAEETPSQPNTNIVNITINNIGDDSGLEMGTGSRARGTGSIATGKNSVALGKNAVATGGNETKDSITKKLAENKQRLDEISTAEANTARLLDELQKIRKVEADVIEAGERVKQVRLAKQSAYNVWQDKLNLYNTTKDGAADFLRETQAKIDDLNSRLTGISRIGSIDISSDEGLTKAATQLKSIAEEGTTLNLGVDFYKDYVSSYYKAIGDLRLAYSKRPTYFNYGLYNSSQIQPLNFSRVLAGDGIFKGNILAIYNDLYVAEDKEIVSLHARSDYIEDIGNSGTFIDEKGNINRTYFADDFKDAFNKSSTNLPPINVSTDVITQQEYDNVIERFNAIWNKVEETFNKLKAPFLTGEMRTDLKNNAYRNLINYRINLDKVYYQGKYEETKNTAWLDKKVNANKAYSDLLNQYKVTKSPSTYFSELSVEFANLRDTWIKENITDVEEKNRITTATLTSELEKALGINKNAVAEKQAEIARLKNEADQAKSTYDNTNPSAADIALSQRYEEIMRQLTDKANALKAEQERLQALKDALTLHDLTNVGENAYALGTNALATGTNSLAIGTDTIATGENAIAMGKGSVVTGNNSIAIGVGHNVLGDNSGAFGDPDYIYGDGSYAFGNNNTIGDPNKVHQIGNNTFVLGSNVVTTANNAVILGANSTGADNTVSVGATNNLRKIINVANGQIANKSQDAITGDQIYDILQNATNINVANWQAKLKLGTSTTTQPTTTSDIDIVDSTNTTVTKTTANNKTIFTVNVANDAIKSAIQSDLDTKANVDASNINVTKFAEKLGTGTVSDDDTNLVTGKTVYTAIQQAAINGADVSNKANRDANNLTAQDVANWQEKLGTDKVEANSKQLVTSGAVHSYVRDMNRNTLDQANTYTDMRINGLKQHTDKQIKQLKEETRAGIASAMAMSAIPTISNKRYSVGAGTATFRGESAVAIGLRVKSDKDNAVVSFSASASSNGDIAGAAGFAFGF
;
A
#
# COMPACT_ATOMS: atom_id res chain seq x y z
N MET A 1 -26.77 11.43 -18.20
CA MET A 1 -26.69 9.97 -18.00
C MET A 1 -27.07 9.67 -16.56
N LYS A 2 -28.06 8.80 -16.38
CA LYS A 2 -28.58 8.37 -15.07
C LYS A 2 -27.44 7.75 -14.23
N LYS A 3 -27.62 7.77 -12.91
CA LYS A 3 -26.91 7.15 -11.76
C LYS A 3 -26.03 5.89 -11.94
N THR A 4 -25.79 5.35 -13.13
CA THR A 4 -25.21 4.02 -13.38
C THR A 4 -23.68 3.97 -13.36
N THR A 5 -22.95 4.98 -13.84
CA THR A 5 -21.48 4.86 -13.94
C THR A 5 -20.77 4.99 -12.59
N LEU A 6 -21.30 5.84 -11.69
CA LEU A 6 -20.80 5.96 -10.32
C LEU A 6 -21.15 4.70 -9.51
N ALA A 7 -22.32 4.10 -9.75
CA ALA A 7 -22.73 2.82 -9.15
C ALA A 7 -21.88 1.63 -9.63
N LEU A 8 -21.31 1.66 -10.84
CA LEU A 8 -20.45 0.62 -11.40
C LEU A 8 -19.01 0.65 -10.86
N LEU A 9 -18.46 1.84 -10.62
CA LEU A 9 -17.19 2.00 -9.88
C LEU A 9 -17.36 1.65 -8.40
N LEU A 10 -18.55 1.93 -7.84
CA LEU A 10 -18.92 1.57 -6.48
C LEU A 10 -19.17 0.07 -6.34
N SER A 11 -19.79 -0.58 -7.32
CA SER A 11 -20.01 -2.02 -7.31
C SER A 11 -18.71 -2.80 -7.44
N ALA A 12 -17.68 -2.28 -8.11
CA ALA A 12 -16.38 -2.97 -8.19
C ALA A 12 -15.54 -2.87 -6.90
N ILE A 13 -15.80 -1.85 -6.06
CA ILE A 13 -15.13 -1.67 -4.75
C ILE A 13 -15.97 -2.31 -3.62
N LEU A 14 -17.30 -2.36 -3.77
CA LEU A 14 -18.21 -3.06 -2.85
C LEU A 14 -18.48 -4.53 -3.23
N SER A 15 -18.19 -5.00 -4.44
CA SER A 15 -18.34 -6.43 -4.80
C SER A 15 -17.30 -7.31 -4.11
N SER A 16 -16.19 -6.73 -3.66
CA SER A 16 -15.27 -7.37 -2.71
C SER A 16 -15.74 -7.27 -1.25
N ALA A 17 -16.83 -6.54 -0.97
CA ALA A 17 -17.42 -6.36 0.36
C ALA A 17 -18.76 -7.10 0.54
N SER A 18 -19.43 -7.51 -0.54
CA SER A 18 -20.77 -8.13 -0.48
C SER A 18 -20.76 -9.67 -0.35
N ALA A 19 -19.64 -10.29 0.02
CA ALA A 19 -19.63 -11.70 0.44
C ALA A 19 -19.86 -11.88 1.95
N VAL A 20 -20.05 -10.80 2.72
CA VAL A 20 -20.26 -10.86 4.18
C VAL A 20 -21.29 -9.82 4.62
N ALA A 21 -22.55 -9.92 4.20
CA ALA A 21 -23.69 -9.29 4.90
C ALA A 21 -25.02 -9.66 4.24
N GLU A 22 -25.57 -10.82 4.59
CA GLU A 22 -27.02 -11.02 4.64
C GLU A 22 -27.33 -12.02 5.74
N GLU A 23 -27.23 -11.59 7.00
CA GLU A 23 -28.08 -12.10 8.06
C GLU A 23 -28.60 -10.93 8.92
N THR A 24 -29.86 -11.08 9.30
CA THR A 24 -30.74 -10.11 9.97
C THR A 24 -30.19 -9.65 11.33
N PRO A 25 -30.63 -8.48 11.85
CA PRO A 25 -30.14 -7.96 13.13
C PRO A 25 -30.70 -8.81 14.27
N SER A 26 -30.00 -9.88 14.63
CA SER A 26 -30.28 -10.70 15.80
C SER A 26 -29.07 -10.71 16.72
N GLN A 27 -29.22 -9.93 17.80
CA GLN A 27 -28.46 -9.96 19.06
C GLN A 27 -26.93 -9.72 18.96
N PRO A 28 -26.32 -9.00 19.93
CA PRO A 28 -24.88 -8.98 20.05
C PRO A 28 -24.40 -10.42 20.22
N ASN A 29 -23.67 -10.93 19.23
CA ASN A 29 -23.19 -12.31 19.21
C ASN A 29 -22.10 -12.46 20.27
N THR A 30 -22.52 -12.68 21.52
CA THR A 30 -21.70 -13.14 22.63
C THR A 30 -21.35 -14.61 22.39
N ASN A 31 -20.55 -14.89 21.36
CA ASN A 31 -19.78 -16.12 21.25
C ASN A 31 -18.33 -15.89 21.69
N ILE A 32 -18.13 -14.98 22.65
CA ILE A 32 -17.25 -15.34 23.76
C ILE A 32 -17.93 -16.57 24.36
N VAL A 33 -17.26 -17.72 24.34
CA VAL A 33 -17.73 -18.89 25.09
C VAL A 33 -17.88 -18.42 26.53
N ASN A 34 -19.10 -18.08 26.91
CA ASN A 34 -19.47 -17.90 28.31
C ASN A 34 -19.46 -19.32 28.86
N ILE A 35 -18.27 -19.73 29.33
CA ILE A 35 -18.12 -20.92 30.16
C ILE A 35 -19.05 -20.63 31.34
N THR A 36 -20.25 -21.19 31.27
CA THR A 36 -21.15 -21.18 32.41
C THR A 36 -20.56 -22.18 33.37
N ILE A 37 -19.70 -21.67 34.25
CA ILE A 37 -19.10 -22.38 35.37
C ILE A 37 -20.29 -22.83 36.22
N ASN A 38 -20.62 -24.12 36.17
CA ASN A 38 -21.49 -24.71 37.17
C ASN A 38 -20.81 -24.50 38.54
N ASN A 39 -21.43 -23.64 39.35
CA ASN A 39 -21.17 -23.41 40.77
C ASN A 39 -20.66 -24.67 41.48
N ILE A 40 -19.44 -24.62 42.05
CA ILE A 40 -19.16 -24.61 43.51
C ILE A 40 -17.76 -23.98 43.73
N GLY A 41 -17.71 -22.76 44.27
CA GLY A 41 -16.80 -22.33 45.35
C GLY A 41 -15.27 -22.44 45.31
N ASP A 42 -14.61 -23.08 44.34
CA ASP A 42 -13.15 -23.24 44.34
C ASP A 42 -12.50 -22.70 43.06
N ASP A 43 -11.50 -21.83 43.21
CA ASP A 43 -10.69 -21.21 42.15
C ASP A 43 -10.50 -22.12 40.91
N SER A 44 -11.22 -21.83 39.84
CA SER A 44 -11.28 -22.67 38.63
C SER A 44 -9.98 -22.59 37.83
N GLY A 45 -9.36 -23.73 37.54
CA GLY A 45 -8.19 -23.84 36.66
C GLY A 45 -8.52 -23.68 35.18
N LEU A 46 -7.49 -23.72 34.33
CA LEU A 46 -7.61 -23.65 32.87
C LEU A 46 -7.93 -25.04 32.29
N GLU A 47 -9.17 -25.23 31.83
CA GLU A 47 -9.65 -26.45 31.15
C GLU A 47 -9.70 -26.24 29.63
N MET A 48 -8.84 -26.94 28.89
CA MET A 48 -8.77 -26.80 27.42
C MET A 48 -8.96 -28.13 26.68
N GLY A 49 -8.67 -29.27 27.31
CA GLY A 49 -8.86 -30.59 26.70
C GLY A 49 -10.32 -31.05 26.73
N THR A 50 -10.73 -31.84 25.73
CA THR A 50 -12.05 -32.47 25.72
C THR A 50 -12.15 -33.42 26.91
N GLY A 51 -13.14 -33.22 27.79
CA GLY A 51 -13.27 -34.02 29.02
C GLY A 51 -12.25 -33.70 30.11
N SER A 52 -11.41 -32.66 29.93
CA SER A 52 -10.43 -32.27 30.93
C SER A 52 -11.06 -31.63 32.17
N ARG A 53 -10.36 -31.66 33.30
CA ARG A 53 -10.77 -31.00 34.55
C ARG A 53 -9.59 -30.28 35.19
N ALA A 54 -9.75 -29.02 35.57
CA ALA A 54 -8.72 -28.22 36.24
C ALA A 54 -9.33 -27.49 37.45
N ARG A 55 -8.82 -27.76 38.66
CA ARG A 55 -9.34 -27.22 39.92
C ARG A 55 -8.19 -26.77 40.82
N GLY A 56 -8.28 -25.54 41.32
CA GLY A 56 -7.25 -24.90 42.14
C GLY A 56 -6.53 -23.78 41.39
N THR A 57 -6.14 -22.74 42.13
CA THR A 57 -5.47 -21.56 41.57
C THR A 57 -4.25 -21.94 40.72
N GLY A 58 -4.25 -21.51 39.46
CA GLY A 58 -3.15 -21.71 38.52
C GLY A 58 -3.01 -23.13 37.96
N SER A 59 -4.01 -24.00 38.19
CA SER A 59 -4.04 -25.34 37.59
C SER A 59 -4.36 -25.29 36.08
N ILE A 60 -3.82 -26.23 35.31
CA ILE A 60 -3.95 -26.29 33.85
C ILE A 60 -4.17 -27.74 33.40
N ALA A 61 -5.22 -28.01 32.64
CA ALA A 61 -5.47 -29.29 32.00
C ALA A 61 -5.74 -29.11 30.49
N THR A 62 -4.79 -29.51 29.65
CA THR A 62 -4.87 -29.33 28.18
C THR A 62 -5.15 -30.63 27.41
N GLY A 63 -4.78 -31.78 27.96
CA GLY A 63 -5.00 -33.07 27.32
C GLY A 63 -6.43 -33.58 27.41
N LYS A 64 -6.82 -34.46 26.49
CA LYS A 64 -8.13 -35.13 26.51
C LYS A 64 -8.24 -36.01 27.75
N ASN A 65 -9.37 -35.91 28.46
CA ASN A 65 -9.61 -36.59 29.74
C ASN A 65 -8.56 -36.33 30.83
N SER A 66 -7.73 -35.28 30.71
CA SER A 66 -6.69 -34.98 31.69
C SER A 66 -7.25 -34.24 32.91
N VAL A 67 -6.69 -34.49 34.09
CA VAL A 67 -7.15 -33.90 35.36
C VAL A 67 -5.99 -33.22 36.08
N ALA A 68 -6.14 -31.92 36.36
CA ALA A 68 -5.24 -31.14 37.19
C ALA A 68 -5.96 -30.65 38.45
N LEU A 69 -5.59 -31.15 39.62
CA LEU A 69 -6.20 -30.79 40.91
C LEU A 69 -5.14 -30.30 41.90
N GLY A 70 -5.19 -29.03 42.30
CA GLY A 70 -4.26 -28.42 43.24
C GLY A 70 -3.64 -27.13 42.71
N LYS A 71 -3.02 -26.35 43.60
CA LYS A 71 -2.37 -25.09 43.23
C LYS A 71 -1.24 -25.36 42.23
N ASN A 72 -1.28 -24.71 41.07
CA ASN A 72 -0.30 -24.89 39.99
C ASN A 72 -0.17 -26.33 39.44
N ALA A 73 -1.16 -27.22 39.66
CA ALA A 73 -1.14 -28.55 39.06
C ALA A 73 -1.26 -28.47 37.53
N VAL A 74 -0.46 -29.23 36.79
CA VAL A 74 -0.45 -29.18 35.31
C VAL A 74 -0.55 -30.59 34.74
N ALA A 75 -1.61 -30.85 33.98
CA ALA A 75 -1.90 -32.13 33.33
C ALA A 75 -2.06 -31.92 31.82
N THR A 76 -0.98 -32.14 31.07
CA THR A 76 -0.99 -31.93 29.61
C THR A 76 -1.12 -33.26 28.89
N GLY A 77 -0.23 -34.21 29.15
CA GLY A 77 -0.20 -35.50 28.48
C GLY A 77 0.46 -35.49 27.09
N GLY A 78 0.99 -34.34 26.66
CA GLY A 78 1.63 -34.14 25.35
C GLY A 78 3.00 -33.47 25.45
N ASN A 79 3.67 -33.58 26.60
CA ASN A 79 4.99 -33.00 26.89
C ASN A 79 5.09 -31.46 26.81
N GLU A 80 3.96 -30.74 26.87
CA GLU A 80 3.95 -29.29 27.04
C GLU A 80 4.10 -28.90 28.52
N THR A 81 4.84 -27.82 28.78
CA THR A 81 5.08 -27.28 30.13
C THR A 81 4.17 -26.10 30.45
N LYS A 82 4.05 -25.75 31.75
CA LYS A 82 3.31 -24.57 32.22
C LYS A 82 3.77 -23.27 31.53
N ASP A 83 5.07 -23.09 31.40
CA ASP A 83 5.66 -21.87 30.82
C ASP A 83 5.37 -21.79 29.33
N SER A 84 5.46 -22.92 28.60
CA SER A 84 5.10 -23.01 27.18
C SER A 84 3.63 -22.63 26.96
N ILE A 85 2.73 -23.17 27.78
CA ILE A 85 1.29 -22.89 27.70
C ILE A 85 0.99 -21.42 28.03
N THR A 86 1.58 -20.90 29.10
CA THR A 86 1.37 -19.51 29.53
C THR A 86 1.86 -18.51 28.49
N LYS A 87 3.01 -18.80 27.86
CA LYS A 87 3.56 -17.99 26.76
C LYS A 87 2.62 -17.99 25.55
N LYS A 88 2.16 -19.16 25.10
CA LYS A 88 1.21 -19.30 23.98
C LYS A 88 -0.10 -18.55 24.25
N LEU A 89 -0.60 -18.59 25.48
CA LEU A 89 -1.83 -17.86 25.87
C LEU A 89 -1.63 -16.35 25.87
N ALA A 90 -0.48 -15.85 26.36
CA ALA A 90 -0.16 -14.43 26.35
C ALA A 90 -0.01 -13.88 24.92
N GLU A 91 0.66 -14.63 24.03
CA GLU A 91 0.77 -14.29 22.61
C GLU A 91 -0.61 -14.23 21.94
N ASN A 92 -1.49 -15.19 22.21
CA ASN A 92 -2.86 -15.18 21.68
C ASN A 92 -3.68 -14.00 22.22
N LYS A 93 -3.54 -13.65 23.50
CA LYS A 93 -4.22 -12.48 24.08
C LYS A 93 -3.79 -11.19 23.38
N GLN A 94 -2.48 -11.01 23.17
CA GLN A 94 -1.97 -9.84 22.46
C GLN A 94 -2.51 -9.77 21.02
N ARG A 95 -2.52 -10.89 20.29
CA ARG A 95 -3.08 -10.93 18.92
C ARG A 95 -4.57 -10.60 18.90
N LEU A 96 -5.34 -11.04 19.89
CA LEU A 96 -6.76 -10.69 20.02
C LEU A 96 -6.96 -9.19 20.27
N ASP A 97 -6.12 -8.56 21.08
CA ASP A 97 -6.15 -7.10 21.32
C ASP A 97 -5.81 -6.32 20.03
N GLU A 98 -4.84 -6.81 19.24
CA GLU A 98 -4.49 -6.24 17.93
C GLU A 98 -5.62 -6.39 16.91
N ILE A 99 -6.30 -7.54 16.88
CA ILE A 99 -7.49 -7.78 16.05
C ILE A 99 -8.60 -6.80 16.45
N SER A 100 -8.90 -6.66 17.74
CA SER A 100 -9.93 -5.74 18.23
C SER A 100 -9.62 -4.29 17.84
N THR A 101 -8.36 -3.88 17.92
CA THR A 101 -7.91 -2.55 17.48
C THR A 101 -8.10 -2.35 15.97
N ALA A 102 -7.74 -3.34 15.16
CA ALA A 102 -7.93 -3.28 13.70
C ALA A 102 -9.41 -3.28 13.29
N GLU A 103 -10.28 -3.98 14.02
CA GLU A 103 -11.73 -3.93 13.84
C GLU A 103 -12.29 -2.53 14.14
N ALA A 104 -11.88 -1.93 15.27
CA ALA A 104 -12.27 -0.57 15.63
C ALA A 104 -11.81 0.47 14.60
N ASN A 105 -10.58 0.34 14.09
CA ASN A 105 -10.05 1.22 13.04
C ASN A 105 -10.82 1.06 11.72
N THR A 106 -11.16 -0.16 11.33
CA THR A 106 -11.96 -0.44 10.14
C THR A 106 -13.33 0.21 10.25
N ALA A 107 -14.01 0.05 11.39
CA ALA A 107 -15.31 0.67 11.65
C ALA A 107 -15.23 2.21 11.63
N ARG A 108 -14.19 2.78 12.26
CA ARG A 108 -13.96 4.23 12.25
C ARG A 108 -13.71 4.77 10.85
N LEU A 109 -12.84 4.14 10.06
CA LEU A 109 -12.54 4.54 8.69
C LEU A 109 -13.78 4.45 7.78
N LEU A 110 -14.62 3.43 7.98
CA LEU A 110 -15.89 3.30 7.28
C LEU A 110 -16.87 4.44 7.64
N ASP A 111 -17.02 4.76 8.93
CA ASP A 111 -17.86 5.89 9.39
C ASP A 111 -17.35 7.23 8.84
N GLU A 112 -16.04 7.49 8.89
CA GLU A 112 -15.44 8.70 8.33
C GLU A 112 -15.68 8.82 6.82
N LEU A 113 -15.56 7.72 6.08
CA LEU A 113 -15.79 7.69 4.64
C LEU A 113 -17.27 7.92 4.31
N GLN A 114 -18.19 7.35 5.09
CA GLN A 114 -19.62 7.61 4.97
C GLN A 114 -19.98 9.05 5.32
N LYS A 115 -19.39 9.63 6.37
CA LYS A 115 -19.58 11.03 6.76
C LYS A 115 -19.12 11.99 5.68
N ILE A 116 -17.92 11.82 5.11
CA ILE A 116 -17.45 12.68 4.02
C ILE A 116 -18.42 12.59 2.84
N ARG A 117 -18.85 11.38 2.44
CA ARG A 117 -19.84 11.22 1.36
C ARG A 117 -21.16 11.92 1.65
N LYS A 118 -21.64 11.87 2.89
CA LYS A 118 -22.92 12.47 3.29
C LYS A 118 -22.85 13.99 3.36
N VAL A 119 -21.80 14.53 4.00
CA VAL A 119 -21.62 15.97 4.20
C VAL A 119 -21.30 16.67 2.87
N GLU A 120 -20.57 16.00 1.98
CA GLU A 120 -20.02 16.62 0.77
C GLU A 120 -20.72 16.15 -0.50
N ALA A 121 -21.91 15.55 -0.36
CA ALA A 121 -22.70 15.01 -1.47
C ALA A 121 -22.94 16.07 -2.58
N ASP A 122 -23.28 17.30 -2.19
CA ASP A 122 -23.56 18.39 -3.13
C ASP A 122 -22.31 18.84 -3.89
N VAL A 123 -21.14 18.82 -3.24
CA VAL A 123 -19.84 19.14 -3.85
C VAL A 123 -19.42 18.04 -4.83
N ILE A 124 -19.62 16.77 -4.45
CA ILE A 124 -19.33 15.61 -5.29
C ILE A 124 -20.22 15.62 -6.55
N GLU A 125 -21.53 15.88 -6.37
CA GLU A 125 -22.46 15.95 -7.48
C GLU A 125 -22.15 17.12 -8.42
N ALA A 126 -21.84 18.30 -7.87
CA ALA A 126 -21.43 19.47 -8.65
C ALA A 126 -20.14 19.23 -9.44
N GLY A 127 -19.11 18.64 -8.83
CA GLY A 127 -17.85 18.32 -9.50
C GLY A 127 -18.02 17.34 -10.66
N GLU A 128 -18.85 16.30 -10.49
CA GLU A 128 -19.16 15.36 -11.57
C GLU A 128 -19.97 16.05 -12.69
N ARG A 129 -20.93 16.94 -12.36
CA ARG A 129 -21.61 17.77 -13.37
C ARG A 129 -20.63 18.64 -14.16
N VAL A 130 -19.68 19.31 -13.51
CA VAL A 130 -18.64 20.10 -14.21
C VAL A 130 -17.82 19.22 -15.14
N LYS A 131 -17.40 18.04 -14.70
CA LYS A 131 -16.65 17.10 -15.53
C LYS A 131 -17.44 16.66 -16.77
N GLN A 132 -18.72 16.31 -16.60
CA GLN A 132 -19.60 15.93 -17.71
C GLN A 132 -19.82 17.10 -18.69
N VAL A 133 -19.99 18.32 -18.18
CA VAL A 133 -20.16 19.51 -19.04
C VAL A 133 -18.86 19.85 -19.79
N ARG A 134 -17.67 19.67 -19.18
CA ARG A 134 -16.38 19.82 -19.89
C ARG A 134 -16.23 18.80 -21.02
N LEU A 135 -16.60 17.54 -20.78
CA LEU A 135 -16.60 16.49 -21.82
C LEU A 135 -17.60 16.83 -22.94
N ALA A 136 -18.80 17.29 -22.59
CA ALA A 136 -19.80 17.74 -23.55
C ALA A 136 -19.31 18.94 -24.37
N LYS A 137 -18.63 19.90 -23.74
CA LYS A 137 -18.02 21.05 -24.41
C LYS A 137 -16.93 20.62 -25.40
N GLN A 138 -16.06 19.68 -25.00
CA GLN A 138 -15.04 19.13 -25.90
C GLN A 138 -15.66 18.39 -27.08
N SER A 139 -16.74 17.63 -26.86
CA SER A 139 -17.48 16.98 -27.93
C SER A 139 -18.12 18.00 -28.88
N ALA A 140 -18.75 19.05 -28.35
CA ALA A 140 -19.33 20.15 -29.15
C ALA A 140 -18.26 20.90 -29.96
N TYR A 141 -17.06 21.09 -29.39
CA TYR A 141 -15.91 21.65 -30.09
C TYR A 141 -15.52 20.80 -31.30
N ASN A 142 -15.39 19.47 -31.13
CA ASN A 142 -15.04 18.56 -32.22
C ASN A 142 -16.11 18.60 -33.33
N VAL A 143 -17.39 18.58 -32.97
CA VAL A 143 -18.50 18.69 -33.94
C VAL A 143 -18.43 20.02 -34.71
N TRP A 144 -18.16 21.12 -34.02
CA TRP A 144 -17.96 22.41 -34.68
C TRP A 144 -16.79 22.40 -35.65
N GLN A 145 -15.64 21.84 -35.25
CA GLN A 145 -14.46 21.72 -36.10
C GLN A 145 -14.73 20.88 -37.35
N ASP A 146 -15.42 19.75 -37.21
CA ASP A 146 -15.78 18.89 -38.35
C ASP A 146 -16.71 19.63 -39.34
N LYS A 147 -17.71 20.34 -38.83
CA LYS A 147 -18.65 21.13 -39.64
C LYS A 147 -17.97 22.31 -40.32
N LEU A 148 -17.06 22.98 -39.62
CA LEU A 148 -16.27 24.09 -40.15
C LEU A 148 -15.33 23.61 -41.26
N ASN A 149 -14.66 22.47 -41.07
CA ASN A 149 -13.81 21.85 -42.07
C ASN A 149 -14.61 21.45 -43.31
N LEU A 150 -15.77 20.81 -43.14
CA LEU A 150 -16.65 20.44 -44.25
C LEU A 150 -17.12 21.67 -45.04
N TYR A 151 -17.49 22.76 -44.36
CA TYR A 151 -17.82 24.03 -45.00
C TYR A 151 -16.64 24.57 -45.81
N ASN A 152 -15.44 24.65 -45.22
CA ASN A 152 -14.25 25.18 -45.87
C ASN A 152 -13.87 24.34 -47.11
N THR A 153 -13.80 23.02 -46.98
CA THR A 153 -13.47 22.12 -48.10
C THR A 153 -14.50 22.21 -49.23
N THR A 154 -15.79 22.28 -48.92
CA THR A 154 -16.85 22.39 -49.94
C THR A 154 -16.82 23.75 -50.64
N LYS A 155 -16.58 24.82 -49.89
CA LYS A 155 -16.43 26.18 -50.43
C LYS A 155 -15.21 26.26 -51.35
N ASP A 156 -14.07 25.73 -50.92
CA ASP A 156 -12.82 25.76 -51.68
C ASP A 156 -12.94 24.90 -52.94
N GLY A 157 -13.56 23.72 -52.86
CA GLY A 157 -13.82 22.86 -54.02
C GLY A 157 -14.79 23.45 -55.04
N ALA A 158 -15.69 24.34 -54.62
CA ALA A 158 -16.60 25.07 -55.50
C ALA A 158 -16.02 26.39 -56.03
N ALA A 159 -14.88 26.85 -55.50
CA ALA A 159 -14.35 28.18 -55.78
C ALA A 159 -13.98 28.37 -57.26
N ASP A 160 -13.36 27.38 -57.88
CA ASP A 160 -12.96 27.45 -59.29
C ASP A 160 -14.19 27.46 -60.21
N PHE A 161 -15.18 26.61 -59.95
CA PHE A 161 -16.45 26.57 -60.69
C PHE A 161 -17.22 27.89 -60.61
N LEU A 162 -17.35 28.46 -59.40
CA LEU A 162 -18.04 29.74 -59.19
C LEU A 162 -17.25 30.90 -59.81
N ARG A 163 -15.92 30.89 -59.71
CA ARG A 163 -15.04 31.92 -60.30
C ARG A 163 -15.08 31.89 -61.83
N GLU A 164 -15.03 30.71 -62.45
CA GLU A 164 -15.10 30.54 -63.90
C GLU A 164 -16.47 30.99 -64.44
N THR A 165 -17.55 30.61 -63.74
CA THR A 165 -18.92 31.04 -64.09
C THR A 165 -19.03 32.57 -64.03
N GLN A 166 -18.54 33.19 -62.95
CA GLN A 166 -18.58 34.63 -62.77
C GLN A 166 -17.72 35.36 -63.82
N ALA A 167 -16.54 34.83 -64.15
CA ALA A 167 -15.66 35.40 -65.17
C ALA A 167 -16.31 35.43 -66.57
N LYS A 168 -17.06 34.39 -66.95
CA LYS A 168 -17.80 34.36 -68.22
C LYS A 168 -18.93 35.40 -68.27
N ILE A 169 -19.62 35.60 -67.15
CA ILE A 169 -20.67 36.63 -67.02
C ILE A 169 -20.06 38.04 -67.06
N ASP A 170 -18.93 38.25 -66.36
CA ASP A 170 -18.24 39.54 -66.35
C ASP A 170 -17.61 39.88 -67.70
N ASP A 171 -17.09 38.89 -68.45
CA ASP A 171 -16.62 39.10 -69.84
C ASP A 171 -17.76 39.57 -70.76
N LEU A 172 -18.93 38.91 -70.70
CA LEU A 172 -20.10 39.34 -71.46
C LEU A 172 -20.54 40.77 -71.08
N ASN A 173 -20.65 41.06 -69.78
CA ASN A 173 -21.00 42.41 -69.30
C ASN A 173 -20.00 43.46 -69.78
N SER A 174 -18.70 43.16 -69.71
CA SER A 174 -17.64 44.04 -70.19
C SER A 174 -17.79 44.34 -71.68
N ARG A 175 -18.05 43.32 -72.51
CA ARG A 175 -18.28 43.48 -73.95
C ARG A 175 -19.51 44.32 -74.26
N LEU A 176 -20.59 44.14 -73.50
CA LEU A 176 -21.83 44.90 -73.65
C LEU A 176 -21.68 46.40 -73.31
N THR A 177 -20.63 46.80 -72.58
CA THR A 177 -20.29 48.23 -72.41
C THR A 177 -19.90 48.93 -73.72
N GLY A 178 -19.59 48.17 -74.78
CA GLY A 178 -19.33 48.67 -76.13
C GLY A 178 -20.44 49.56 -76.71
N ILE A 179 -21.65 49.53 -76.13
CA ILE A 179 -22.75 50.44 -76.47
C ILE A 179 -22.38 51.91 -76.32
N SER A 180 -21.46 52.26 -75.41
CA SER A 180 -20.98 53.64 -75.24
C SER A 180 -20.16 54.14 -76.44
N ARG A 181 -19.72 53.25 -77.33
CA ARG A 181 -18.93 53.56 -78.53
C ARG A 181 -19.79 53.78 -79.77
N ILE A 182 -21.10 53.54 -79.66
CA ILE A 182 -22.07 53.75 -80.73
C ILE A 182 -22.62 55.18 -80.60
N GLY A 183 -22.16 56.08 -81.48
CA GLY A 183 -22.56 57.49 -81.48
C GLY A 183 -23.54 57.83 -82.61
N SER A 184 -24.44 58.79 -82.35
CA SER A 184 -25.25 59.47 -83.37
C SER A 184 -26.30 58.61 -84.11
N ILE A 185 -26.95 57.67 -83.41
CA ILE A 185 -28.10 56.92 -83.93
C ILE A 185 -29.35 57.32 -83.13
N ASP A 186 -30.42 57.70 -83.84
CA ASP A 186 -31.74 57.92 -83.24
C ASP A 186 -32.42 56.58 -82.97
N ILE A 187 -32.50 56.20 -81.70
CA ILE A 187 -33.10 54.93 -81.25
C ILE A 187 -34.61 55.04 -80.98
N SER A 188 -35.24 56.18 -81.27
CA SER A 188 -36.69 56.36 -81.05
C SER A 188 -37.57 55.61 -82.07
N SER A 189 -36.96 55.02 -83.11
CA SER A 189 -37.60 54.19 -84.13
C SER A 189 -37.05 52.75 -84.13
N ASP A 190 -37.86 51.77 -84.54
CA ASP A 190 -37.42 50.36 -84.59
C ASP A 190 -36.27 50.14 -85.58
N GLU A 191 -36.22 50.89 -86.67
CA GLU A 191 -35.12 50.85 -87.63
C GLU A 191 -33.80 51.35 -87.01
N GLY A 192 -33.86 52.47 -86.28
CA GLY A 192 -32.71 53.01 -85.54
C GLY A 192 -32.25 52.12 -84.39
N LEU A 193 -33.18 51.52 -83.64
CA LEU A 193 -32.89 50.56 -82.58
C LEU A 193 -32.24 49.28 -83.13
N THR A 194 -32.75 48.75 -84.25
CA THR A 194 -32.16 47.60 -84.95
C THR A 194 -30.73 47.89 -85.39
N LYS A 195 -30.48 49.10 -85.91
CA LYS A 195 -29.14 49.52 -86.36
C LYS A 195 -28.16 49.62 -85.19
N ALA A 196 -28.58 50.21 -84.07
CA ALA A 196 -27.77 50.27 -82.85
C ALA A 196 -27.49 48.87 -82.26
N ALA A 197 -28.50 47.98 -82.22
CA ALA A 197 -28.35 46.60 -81.76
C ALA A 197 -27.41 45.78 -82.64
N THR A 198 -27.46 45.97 -83.97
CA THR A 198 -26.57 45.28 -84.92
C THR A 198 -25.11 45.73 -84.76
N GLN A 199 -24.87 47.02 -84.55
CA GLN A 199 -23.54 47.54 -84.26
C GLN A 199 -23.03 47.04 -82.90
N LEU A 200 -23.88 46.99 -81.88
CA LEU A 200 -23.50 46.45 -80.57
C LEU A 200 -23.18 44.96 -80.65
N LYS A 201 -23.96 44.18 -81.39
CA LYS A 201 -23.69 42.76 -81.68
C LYS A 201 -22.32 42.59 -82.32
N SER A 202 -22.01 43.38 -83.36
CA SER A 202 -20.69 43.32 -84.01
C SER A 202 -19.53 43.63 -83.07
N ILE A 203 -19.70 44.59 -82.15
CA ILE A 203 -18.67 44.96 -81.16
C ILE A 203 -18.54 43.89 -80.07
N ALA A 204 -19.67 43.39 -79.55
CA ALA A 204 -19.69 42.47 -78.42
C ALA A 204 -19.20 41.06 -78.82
N GLU A 205 -19.50 40.61 -80.05
CA GLU A 205 -19.15 39.28 -80.53
C GLU A 205 -17.80 39.21 -81.26
N GLU A 206 -17.14 40.34 -81.52
CA GLU A 206 -15.85 40.39 -82.21
C GLU A 206 -14.81 39.47 -81.52
N GLY A 207 -14.24 38.55 -82.31
CA GLY A 207 -13.24 37.60 -81.85
C GLY A 207 -13.73 36.51 -80.90
N THR A 208 -15.04 36.22 -80.86
CA THR A 208 -15.63 35.19 -79.97
C THR A 208 -16.43 34.13 -80.72
N THR A 209 -16.81 33.07 -80.00
CA THR A 209 -17.82 32.10 -80.43
C THR A 209 -19.23 32.47 -79.95
N LEU A 210 -19.42 33.67 -79.39
CA LEU A 210 -20.72 34.15 -78.92
C LEU A 210 -21.64 34.38 -80.13
N ASN A 211 -22.87 33.91 -80.06
CA ASN A 211 -23.86 34.08 -81.13
C ASN A 211 -25.25 34.28 -80.54
N LEU A 212 -25.55 35.50 -80.14
CA LEU A 212 -26.82 35.92 -79.54
C LEU A 212 -27.74 36.55 -80.59
N GLY A 213 -29.05 36.39 -80.47
CA GLY A 213 -30.01 37.04 -81.36
C GLY A 213 -29.89 38.56 -81.37
N VAL A 214 -30.21 39.21 -82.50
CA VAL A 214 -30.21 40.69 -82.57
C VAL A 214 -31.22 41.31 -81.59
N ASP A 215 -32.29 40.58 -81.26
CA ASP A 215 -33.32 41.01 -80.31
C ASP A 215 -32.78 41.14 -78.88
N PHE A 216 -31.86 40.26 -78.45
CA PHE A 216 -31.16 40.42 -77.16
C PHE A 216 -30.43 41.77 -77.09
N TYR A 217 -29.74 42.14 -78.17
CA TYR A 217 -29.05 43.43 -78.24
C TYR A 217 -30.03 44.61 -78.34
N LYS A 218 -31.19 44.47 -78.99
CA LYS A 218 -32.24 45.51 -79.00
C LYS A 218 -32.77 45.78 -77.58
N ASP A 219 -33.02 44.73 -76.82
CA ASP A 219 -33.50 44.81 -75.44
C ASP A 219 -32.44 45.43 -74.52
N TYR A 220 -31.18 45.02 -74.69
CA TYR A 220 -30.06 45.60 -73.95
C TYR A 220 -29.86 47.09 -74.27
N VAL A 221 -29.88 47.48 -75.55
CA VAL A 221 -29.74 48.88 -75.98
C VAL A 221 -30.88 49.74 -75.42
N SER A 222 -32.12 49.28 -75.53
CA SER A 222 -33.29 50.00 -75.02
C SER A 222 -33.22 50.19 -73.50
N SER A 223 -32.84 49.13 -72.79
CA SER A 223 -32.76 49.15 -71.32
C SER A 223 -31.57 49.96 -70.83
N TYR A 224 -30.45 49.99 -71.56
CA TYR A 224 -29.26 50.81 -71.31
C TYR A 224 -29.56 52.30 -71.36
N TYR A 225 -30.16 52.79 -72.44
CA TYR A 225 -30.50 54.22 -72.57
C TYR A 225 -31.60 54.66 -71.60
N LYS A 226 -32.54 53.76 -71.28
CA LYS A 226 -33.55 54.00 -70.24
C LYS A 226 -32.92 54.13 -68.85
N ALA A 227 -32.01 53.24 -68.49
CA ALA A 227 -31.30 53.28 -67.21
C ALA A 227 -30.43 54.54 -67.07
N ILE A 228 -29.76 54.99 -68.14
CA ILE A 228 -29.04 56.28 -68.13
C ILE A 228 -30.00 57.45 -67.88
N GLY A 229 -31.19 57.43 -68.48
CA GLY A 229 -32.23 58.45 -68.23
C GLY A 229 -32.70 58.45 -66.77
N ASP A 230 -32.99 57.26 -66.22
CA ASP A 230 -33.42 57.06 -64.84
C ASP A 230 -32.31 57.47 -63.84
N LEU A 231 -31.05 57.13 -64.11
CA LEU A 231 -29.87 57.55 -63.33
C LEU A 231 -29.67 59.06 -63.38
N ARG A 232 -29.83 59.69 -64.54
CA ARG A 232 -29.72 61.15 -64.68
C ARG A 232 -30.79 61.86 -63.85
N LEU A 233 -32.01 61.31 -63.81
CA LEU A 233 -33.10 61.80 -62.95
C LEU A 233 -32.80 61.55 -61.47
N ALA A 234 -32.28 60.38 -61.08
CA ALA A 234 -31.90 60.05 -59.70
C ALA A 234 -30.74 60.91 -59.19
N TYR A 235 -29.68 61.10 -60.00
CA TYR A 235 -28.55 61.99 -59.69
C TYR A 235 -29.00 63.45 -59.54
N SER A 236 -29.95 63.94 -60.34
CA SER A 236 -30.53 65.29 -60.18
C SER A 236 -31.35 65.46 -58.90
N LYS A 237 -31.82 64.37 -58.29
CA LYS A 237 -32.58 64.34 -57.03
C LYS A 237 -31.73 63.96 -55.81
N ARG A 238 -30.41 63.74 -56.00
CA ARG A 238 -29.47 63.34 -54.94
C ARG A 238 -29.21 64.50 -53.98
N PRO A 239 -29.55 64.39 -52.68
CA PRO A 239 -29.29 65.46 -51.70
C PRO A 239 -27.79 65.74 -51.53
N THR A 240 -27.39 67.02 -51.48
CA THR A 240 -25.99 67.48 -51.47
C THR A 240 -25.20 67.22 -50.18
N TYR A 241 -25.84 66.74 -49.10
CA TYR A 241 -25.22 66.58 -47.77
C TYR A 241 -24.63 65.20 -47.47
N PHE A 242 -24.63 64.26 -48.43
CA PHE A 242 -24.12 62.89 -48.20
C PHE A 242 -22.59 62.72 -48.21
N ASN A 243 -21.80 63.81 -48.28
CA ASN A 243 -20.36 63.75 -48.59
C ASN A 243 -19.39 64.03 -47.43
N TYR A 244 -19.86 64.15 -46.18
CA TYR A 244 -18.96 64.33 -45.03
C TYR A 244 -18.78 63.01 -44.27
N GLY A 245 -17.55 62.47 -44.32
CA GLY A 245 -17.12 61.33 -43.51
C GLY A 245 -16.99 61.72 -42.03
N LEU A 246 -17.49 60.86 -41.14
CA LEU A 246 -17.45 61.06 -39.69
C LEU A 246 -16.03 60.75 -39.15
N TYR A 247 -15.35 61.77 -38.63
CA TYR A 247 -14.09 61.61 -37.89
C TYR A 247 -14.37 61.12 -36.46
N ASN A 248 -13.71 60.03 -36.07
CA ASN A 248 -13.69 59.51 -34.71
C ASN A 248 -12.72 60.35 -33.86
N SER A 249 -13.21 61.09 -32.85
CA SER A 249 -12.34 61.69 -31.83
C SER A 249 -12.75 61.22 -30.43
N SER A 250 -11.80 60.61 -29.74
CA SER A 250 -11.97 59.75 -28.57
C SER A 250 -11.68 60.45 -27.24
N GLN A 251 -12.03 61.72 -27.07
CA GLN A 251 -11.84 62.42 -25.79
C GLN A 251 -12.93 63.47 -25.50
N ILE A 252 -14.02 63.10 -24.80
CA ILE A 252 -14.93 64.07 -24.17
C ILE A 252 -15.52 63.54 -22.84
N GLN A 253 -15.38 64.37 -21.81
CA GLN A 253 -15.91 64.35 -20.42
C GLN A 253 -17.47 64.25 -20.34
N PRO A 254 -18.09 63.99 -19.17
CA PRO A 254 -19.44 63.42 -19.09
C PRO A 254 -20.58 64.35 -19.55
N LEU A 255 -21.39 63.81 -20.47
CA LEU A 255 -22.84 64.01 -20.67
C LEU A 255 -23.36 65.43 -20.94
N ASN A 256 -23.32 65.81 -22.22
CA ASN A 256 -24.04 66.97 -22.76
C ASN A 256 -25.03 66.50 -23.84
N PHE A 257 -26.35 66.47 -23.55
CA PHE A 257 -27.37 66.12 -24.56
C PHE A 257 -27.34 67.08 -25.78
N SER A 258 -26.81 68.30 -25.58
CA SER A 258 -26.56 69.27 -26.64
C SER A 258 -25.52 68.82 -27.69
N ARG A 259 -24.52 68.02 -27.30
CA ARG A 259 -23.53 67.43 -28.22
C ARG A 259 -24.01 66.12 -28.86
N VAL A 260 -25.07 65.53 -28.33
CA VAL A 260 -25.57 64.21 -28.74
C VAL A 260 -26.40 64.30 -30.03
N LEU A 261 -26.93 65.46 -30.42
CA LEU A 261 -27.47 65.67 -31.77
C LEU A 261 -26.51 66.45 -32.69
N ALA A 262 -25.58 67.20 -32.08
CA ALA A 262 -24.60 68.02 -32.79
C ALA A 262 -23.21 67.34 -32.89
N GLY A 263 -23.16 66.04 -33.21
CA GLY A 263 -21.97 65.48 -33.84
C GLY A 263 -21.74 66.25 -35.14
N ASP A 264 -20.51 66.71 -35.39
CA ASP A 264 -20.04 67.84 -36.22
C ASP A 264 -20.56 68.03 -37.67
N GLY A 265 -21.80 67.68 -38.02
CA GLY A 265 -22.34 67.98 -39.34
C GLY A 265 -23.79 67.62 -39.65
N ILE A 266 -24.57 66.96 -38.79
CA ILE A 266 -25.88 66.39 -39.25
C ILE A 266 -27.12 67.05 -38.63
N PHE A 267 -27.07 67.60 -37.41
CA PHE A 267 -28.19 68.41 -36.87
C PHE A 267 -27.67 69.62 -36.09
N LYS A 268 -27.61 70.79 -36.74
CA LYS A 268 -27.45 72.08 -36.06
C LYS A 268 -28.81 72.78 -35.99
N GLY A 269 -29.51 72.58 -34.87
CA GLY A 269 -30.79 73.23 -34.54
C GLY A 269 -30.95 73.30 -33.02
N ASN A 270 -31.74 74.26 -32.53
CA ASN A 270 -31.87 74.61 -31.10
C ASN A 270 -32.23 73.39 -30.23
N ILE A 271 -31.44 73.11 -29.19
CA ILE A 271 -31.67 71.98 -28.27
C ILE A 271 -31.68 72.48 -26.82
N LEU A 272 -32.67 72.03 -26.06
CA LEU A 272 -32.78 72.23 -24.62
C LEU A 272 -31.63 71.54 -23.87
N ALA A 273 -30.75 72.31 -23.21
CA ALA A 273 -29.69 71.78 -22.36
C ALA A 273 -29.95 72.13 -20.88
N ILE A 274 -30.19 71.10 -20.05
CA ILE A 274 -30.24 71.19 -18.58
C ILE A 274 -29.17 70.23 -18.03
N TYR A 275 -28.05 70.78 -17.57
CA TYR A 275 -26.94 70.00 -17.03
C TYR A 275 -26.38 70.63 -15.75
N ASN A 276 -25.82 69.79 -14.89
CA ASN A 276 -25.07 70.21 -13.71
C ASN A 276 -23.57 70.21 -14.05
N ASP A 277 -22.87 71.30 -13.79
CA ASP A 277 -21.40 71.29 -13.76
C ASP A 277 -20.96 70.96 -12.33
N LEU A 278 -20.20 69.86 -12.17
CA LEU A 278 -19.53 69.51 -10.92
C LEU A 278 -18.05 69.87 -11.06
N TYR A 279 -17.62 70.95 -10.41
CA TYR A 279 -16.21 71.33 -10.32
C TYR A 279 -15.66 70.93 -8.96
N VAL A 280 -14.62 70.09 -8.94
CA VAL A 280 -13.80 69.83 -7.75
C VAL A 280 -12.50 70.59 -7.92
N ALA A 281 -12.37 71.72 -7.24
CA ALA A 281 -11.14 72.49 -7.14
C ALA A 281 -10.91 72.84 -5.66
N GLU A 282 -9.76 72.43 -5.12
CA GLU A 282 -9.28 72.80 -3.78
C GLU A 282 -10.34 72.64 -2.67
N ASP A 283 -10.75 71.39 -2.41
CA ASP A 283 -11.60 70.98 -1.28
C ASP A 283 -13.01 71.62 -1.21
N LYS A 284 -13.54 72.11 -2.34
CA LYS A 284 -14.87 72.73 -2.46
C LYS A 284 -15.75 71.97 -3.46
N GLU A 285 -16.94 71.52 -3.04
CA GLU A 285 -17.96 70.94 -3.92
C GLU A 285 -18.93 72.05 -4.36
N ILE A 286 -18.80 72.51 -5.61
CA ILE A 286 -19.70 73.52 -6.20
C ILE A 286 -20.66 72.84 -7.17
N VAL A 287 -21.96 73.05 -6.96
CA VAL A 287 -23.05 72.58 -7.82
C VAL A 287 -23.68 73.78 -8.53
N SER A 288 -23.64 73.79 -9.86
CA SER A 288 -24.31 74.81 -10.67
C SER A 288 -25.21 74.15 -11.71
N LEU A 289 -26.40 74.71 -11.94
CA LEU A 289 -27.33 74.22 -12.95
C LEU A 289 -27.50 75.27 -14.06
N HIS A 290 -27.10 74.89 -15.26
CA HIS A 290 -27.31 75.69 -16.45
C HIS A 290 -28.54 75.16 -17.20
N ALA A 291 -29.53 76.03 -17.42
CA ALA A 291 -30.68 75.74 -18.27
C ALA A 291 -30.72 76.77 -19.41
N ARG A 292 -30.29 76.36 -20.60
CA ARG A 292 -30.16 77.27 -21.76
C ARG A 292 -30.74 76.65 -23.04
N SER A 293 -31.33 77.51 -23.87
CA SER A 293 -31.48 77.29 -25.31
C SER A 293 -30.31 78.01 -25.99
N ASP A 294 -29.35 77.26 -26.56
CA ASP A 294 -28.28 77.88 -27.35
C ASP A 294 -28.74 78.03 -28.80
N TYR A 295 -28.92 79.29 -29.22
CA TYR A 295 -29.08 79.68 -30.62
C TYR A 295 -27.69 79.79 -31.25
N ILE A 296 -27.39 78.95 -32.25
CA ILE A 296 -26.17 79.07 -33.06
C ILE A 296 -26.55 79.76 -34.37
N GLU A 297 -26.26 81.06 -34.46
CA GLU A 297 -26.36 81.86 -35.68
C GLU A 297 -25.26 81.46 -36.67
N ASP A 298 -25.52 80.45 -37.49
CA ASP A 298 -25.07 80.39 -38.89
C ASP A 298 -25.36 79.00 -39.44
N ILE A 299 -26.52 78.78 -40.09
CA ILE A 299 -26.68 78.02 -41.35
C ILE A 299 -28.03 78.41 -41.97
N GLY A 300 -28.02 78.90 -43.22
CA GLY A 300 -29.22 79.18 -43.98
C GLY A 300 -30.05 77.91 -44.31
N ASN A 301 -31.38 78.02 -44.15
CA ASN A 301 -32.42 77.32 -44.90
C ASN A 301 -32.04 75.96 -45.54
N SER A 302 -31.85 74.87 -44.79
CA SER A 302 -31.79 73.50 -45.39
C SER A 302 -31.72 72.35 -44.39
N GLY A 303 -32.80 72.09 -43.65
CA GLY A 303 -33.02 70.80 -42.99
C GLY A 303 -34.11 70.01 -43.70
N THR A 304 -33.79 69.34 -44.81
CA THR A 304 -34.72 68.46 -45.53
C THR A 304 -34.51 67.01 -45.10
N PHE A 305 -35.55 66.38 -44.57
CA PHE A 305 -35.56 64.96 -44.22
C PHE A 305 -36.53 64.19 -45.11
N ILE A 306 -36.24 62.92 -45.34
CA ILE A 306 -37.07 62.01 -46.10
C ILE A 306 -37.87 61.17 -45.10
N ASP A 307 -39.20 61.18 -45.19
CA ASP A 307 -40.05 60.34 -44.35
C ASP A 307 -39.96 58.85 -44.75
N GLU A 308 -40.59 57.98 -43.97
CA GLU A 308 -40.66 56.52 -44.20
C GLU A 308 -41.25 56.13 -45.58
N LYS A 309 -41.84 57.10 -46.30
CA LYS A 309 -42.47 56.94 -47.62
C LYS A 309 -41.70 57.63 -48.75
N GLY A 310 -40.52 58.19 -48.47
CA GLY A 310 -39.69 58.82 -49.50
C GLY A 310 -39.99 60.31 -49.75
N ASN A 311 -40.88 60.95 -48.97
CA ASN A 311 -41.24 62.35 -49.20
C ASN A 311 -40.29 63.31 -48.47
N ILE A 312 -39.88 64.38 -49.16
CA ILE A 312 -39.02 65.44 -48.62
C ILE A 312 -39.89 66.37 -47.75
N ASN A 313 -39.69 66.35 -46.43
CA ASN A 313 -40.36 67.24 -45.48
C ASN A 313 -39.36 68.19 -44.81
N ARG A 314 -39.70 69.49 -44.78
CA ARG A 314 -38.88 70.54 -44.15
C ARG A 314 -39.38 70.79 -42.73
N THR A 315 -38.49 70.57 -41.76
CA THR A 315 -38.54 71.15 -40.40
C THR A 315 -39.54 70.53 -39.40
N TYR A 316 -39.06 69.64 -38.51
CA TYR A 316 -39.83 69.16 -37.33
C TYR A 316 -39.23 69.57 -35.96
N PHE A 317 -37.95 69.96 -35.87
CA PHE A 317 -37.29 70.19 -34.57
C PHE A 317 -37.01 71.66 -34.23
N ALA A 318 -36.89 72.53 -35.25
CA ALA A 318 -36.32 73.86 -35.06
C ALA A 318 -37.26 74.86 -34.36
N ASP A 319 -38.59 74.68 -34.49
CA ASP A 319 -39.57 75.64 -33.96
C ASP A 319 -40.05 75.30 -32.54
N ASP A 320 -40.16 74.01 -32.18
CA ASP A 320 -40.72 73.56 -30.89
C ASP A 320 -39.86 73.95 -29.66
N PHE A 321 -38.54 74.12 -29.82
CA PHE A 321 -37.60 74.42 -28.71
C PHE A 321 -37.09 75.87 -28.68
N LYS A 322 -37.42 76.67 -29.69
CA LYS A 322 -36.81 77.98 -29.96
C LYS A 322 -36.96 78.98 -28.79
N ASP A 323 -38.08 78.89 -28.07
CA ASP A 323 -38.44 79.81 -26.98
C ASP A 323 -38.49 79.14 -25.58
N ALA A 324 -37.91 77.94 -25.42
CA ALA A 324 -38.09 77.17 -24.18
C ALA A 324 -37.39 77.80 -22.95
N PHE A 325 -36.18 78.35 -23.10
CA PHE A 325 -35.38 78.92 -22.00
C PHE A 325 -34.55 80.13 -22.47
N ASN A 326 -34.86 81.34 -21.97
CA ASN A 326 -34.19 82.58 -22.38
C ASN A 326 -33.04 82.96 -21.41
N LYS A 327 -31.86 83.30 -21.95
CA LYS A 327 -30.54 83.30 -21.25
C LYS A 327 -30.43 84.12 -19.94
N SER A 328 -31.31 85.08 -19.67
CA SER A 328 -31.18 85.98 -18.52
C SER A 328 -32.01 85.61 -17.28
N SER A 329 -32.85 84.55 -17.33
CA SER A 329 -33.75 84.18 -16.21
C SER A 329 -33.72 82.71 -15.79
N THR A 330 -32.89 81.87 -16.42
CA THR A 330 -33.03 80.40 -16.34
C THR A 330 -31.85 79.65 -15.72
N ASN A 331 -30.72 80.30 -15.42
CA ASN A 331 -29.64 79.64 -14.68
C ASN A 331 -29.86 79.75 -13.17
N LEU A 332 -29.68 78.63 -12.47
CA LEU A 332 -29.66 78.64 -11.02
C LEU A 332 -28.22 78.93 -10.55
N PRO A 333 -28.02 79.78 -9.53
CA PRO A 333 -26.69 80.21 -9.11
C PRO A 333 -25.82 79.02 -8.67
N PRO A 334 -24.49 79.09 -8.82
CA PRO A 334 -23.61 78.08 -8.22
C PRO A 334 -23.77 78.06 -6.70
N ILE A 335 -23.83 76.88 -6.11
CA ILE A 335 -23.90 76.66 -4.66
C ILE A 335 -22.72 75.81 -4.24
N ASN A 336 -21.91 76.30 -3.31
CA ASN A 336 -20.91 75.50 -2.63
C ASN A 336 -21.55 74.78 -1.44
N VAL A 337 -21.67 73.46 -1.53
CA VAL A 337 -22.42 72.68 -0.54
C VAL A 337 -21.75 72.59 0.83
N SER A 338 -20.46 72.94 0.89
CA SER A 338 -19.64 72.84 2.10
C SER A 338 -19.46 74.15 2.84
N THR A 339 -19.61 75.31 2.17
CA THR A 339 -19.21 76.60 2.74
C THR A 339 -20.25 77.71 2.65
N ASP A 340 -21.25 77.61 1.80
CA ASP A 340 -22.19 78.71 1.60
C ASP A 340 -23.20 78.82 2.77
N VAL A 341 -23.58 80.05 3.12
CA VAL A 341 -24.68 80.34 4.07
C VAL A 341 -25.70 81.18 3.32
N ILE A 342 -26.84 80.57 2.98
CA ILE A 342 -27.88 81.18 2.14
C ILE A 342 -28.98 81.78 3.03
N THR A 343 -29.37 83.02 2.78
CA THR A 343 -30.48 83.66 3.51
C THR A 343 -31.85 83.11 3.07
N GLN A 344 -32.89 83.27 3.89
CA GLN A 344 -34.26 82.83 3.54
C GLN A 344 -34.72 83.47 2.22
N GLN A 345 -34.42 84.76 2.01
CA GLN A 345 -34.79 85.49 0.80
C GLN A 345 -34.07 84.96 -0.45
N GLU A 346 -32.79 84.62 -0.34
CA GLU A 346 -32.02 84.02 -1.45
C GLU A 346 -32.52 82.60 -1.76
N TYR A 347 -32.79 81.79 -0.73
CA TYR A 347 -33.35 80.46 -0.91
C TYR A 347 -34.70 80.52 -1.63
N ASP A 348 -35.63 81.37 -1.16
CA ASP A 348 -36.96 81.51 -1.79
C ASP A 348 -36.87 81.99 -3.24
N ASN A 349 -35.97 82.94 -3.54
CA ASN A 349 -35.72 83.40 -4.91
C ASN A 349 -35.19 82.28 -5.83
N VAL A 350 -34.32 81.41 -5.32
CA VAL A 350 -33.79 80.28 -6.10
C VAL A 350 -34.87 79.19 -6.27
N ILE A 351 -35.70 78.95 -5.25
CA ILE A 351 -36.84 78.02 -5.33
C ILE A 351 -37.88 78.46 -6.35
N GLU A 352 -38.18 79.77 -6.42
CA GLU A 352 -39.11 80.30 -7.42
C GLU A 352 -38.62 80.04 -8.85
N ARG A 353 -37.33 80.32 -9.11
CA ARG A 353 -36.68 80.03 -10.40
C ARG A 353 -36.63 78.54 -10.70
N PHE A 354 -36.33 77.71 -9.71
CA PHE A 354 -36.32 76.26 -9.83
C PHE A 354 -37.68 75.73 -10.28
N ASN A 355 -38.77 76.16 -9.64
CA ASN A 355 -40.12 75.73 -9.99
C ASN A 355 -40.54 76.21 -11.38
N ALA A 356 -40.12 77.41 -11.78
CA ALA A 356 -40.34 77.90 -13.14
C ALA A 356 -39.66 77.00 -14.19
N ILE A 357 -38.41 76.61 -13.95
CA ILE A 357 -37.66 75.68 -14.83
C ILE A 357 -38.32 74.30 -14.85
N TRP A 358 -38.70 73.78 -13.69
CA TRP A 358 -39.38 72.49 -13.54
C TRP A 358 -40.64 72.39 -14.40
N ASN A 359 -41.54 73.36 -14.28
CA ASN A 359 -42.79 73.38 -15.05
C ASN A 359 -42.52 73.55 -16.54
N LYS A 360 -41.47 74.29 -16.90
CA LYS A 360 -41.10 74.50 -18.30
C LYS A 360 -40.56 73.23 -18.97
N VAL A 361 -39.88 72.36 -18.23
CA VAL A 361 -39.48 71.03 -18.71
C VAL A 361 -40.72 70.20 -19.10
N GLU A 362 -41.73 70.14 -18.23
CA GLU A 362 -42.97 69.41 -18.51
C GLU A 362 -43.67 69.93 -19.77
N GLU A 363 -43.84 71.26 -19.86
CA GLU A 363 -44.49 71.92 -20.98
C GLU A 363 -43.78 71.62 -22.31
N THR A 364 -42.45 71.67 -22.31
CA THR A 364 -41.63 71.50 -23.51
C THR A 364 -41.71 70.06 -24.04
N PHE A 365 -41.54 69.05 -23.18
CA PHE A 365 -41.61 67.65 -23.61
C PHE A 365 -43.01 67.19 -24.02
N ASN A 366 -44.07 67.84 -23.52
CA ASN A 366 -45.45 67.57 -23.95
C ASN A 366 -45.76 68.15 -25.35
N LYS A 367 -45.08 69.23 -25.76
CA LYS A 367 -45.27 69.85 -27.08
C LYS A 367 -44.44 69.20 -28.20
N LEU A 368 -43.39 68.45 -27.85
CA LEU A 368 -42.45 67.84 -28.80
C LEU A 368 -43.13 66.88 -29.80
N LYS A 369 -43.12 67.23 -31.09
CA LYS A 369 -43.62 66.39 -32.20
C LYS A 369 -42.49 65.80 -33.04
N ALA A 370 -41.75 64.87 -32.43
CA ALA A 370 -40.64 64.14 -33.05
C ALA A 370 -41.06 62.72 -33.49
N PRO A 371 -41.17 62.41 -34.80
CA PRO A 371 -41.65 61.10 -35.27
C PRO A 371 -40.70 59.94 -34.96
N PHE A 372 -39.40 60.20 -34.79
CA PHE A 372 -38.39 59.17 -34.49
C PHE A 372 -38.07 59.00 -33.00
N LEU A 373 -38.68 59.79 -32.11
CA LEU A 373 -38.55 59.57 -30.68
C LEU A 373 -39.64 58.62 -30.21
N THR A 374 -39.24 57.41 -29.82
CA THR A 374 -40.15 56.45 -29.19
C THR A 374 -40.70 57.03 -27.89
N GLY A 375 -41.85 56.53 -27.43
CA GLY A 375 -42.44 56.95 -26.15
C GLY A 375 -41.49 56.73 -24.96
N GLU A 376 -40.69 55.67 -25.03
CA GLU A 376 -39.64 55.36 -24.06
C GLU A 376 -38.52 56.41 -24.08
N MET A 377 -37.98 56.73 -25.26
CA MET A 377 -36.94 57.77 -25.43
C MET A 377 -37.40 59.12 -24.88
N ARG A 378 -38.63 59.53 -25.21
CA ARG A 378 -39.19 60.79 -24.73
C ARG A 378 -39.27 60.84 -23.20
N THR A 379 -39.67 59.72 -22.60
CA THR A 379 -39.80 59.58 -21.14
C THR A 379 -38.42 59.65 -20.47
N ASP A 380 -37.44 58.93 -20.99
CA ASP A 380 -36.09 58.88 -20.43
C ASP A 380 -35.37 60.23 -20.52
N LEU A 381 -35.55 60.96 -21.63
CA LEU A 381 -34.99 62.30 -21.80
C LEU A 381 -35.62 63.31 -20.84
N LYS A 382 -36.94 63.26 -20.66
CA LYS A 382 -37.65 64.10 -19.70
C LYS A 382 -37.21 63.79 -18.26
N ASN A 383 -37.12 62.51 -17.92
CA ASN A 383 -36.67 62.05 -16.61
C ASN A 383 -35.23 62.46 -16.32
N ASN A 384 -34.34 62.46 -17.32
CA ASN A 384 -32.97 62.93 -17.17
C ASN A 384 -32.90 64.43 -16.78
N ALA A 385 -33.69 65.28 -17.44
CA ALA A 385 -33.79 66.70 -17.10
C ALA A 385 -34.30 66.92 -15.66
N TYR A 386 -35.32 66.17 -15.24
CA TYR A 386 -35.82 66.23 -13.87
C TYR A 386 -34.80 65.76 -12.84
N ARG A 387 -34.04 64.70 -13.12
CA ARG A 387 -32.97 64.25 -12.23
C ARG A 387 -31.90 65.33 -12.03
N ASN A 388 -31.51 66.06 -13.07
CA ASN A 388 -30.55 67.15 -12.94
C ASN A 388 -31.09 68.29 -12.06
N LEU A 389 -32.37 68.63 -12.19
CA LEU A 389 -33.06 69.58 -11.33
C LEU A 389 -33.12 69.10 -9.87
N ILE A 390 -33.56 67.85 -9.64
CA ILE A 390 -33.63 67.24 -8.31
C ILE A 390 -32.26 67.29 -7.61
N ASN A 391 -31.17 67.01 -8.34
CA ASN A 391 -29.81 67.07 -7.83
C ASN A 391 -29.38 68.49 -7.41
N TYR A 392 -29.79 69.53 -8.14
CA TYR A 392 -29.50 70.90 -7.71
C TYR A 392 -30.32 71.28 -6.46
N ARG A 393 -31.62 70.95 -6.48
CA ARG A 393 -32.56 71.27 -5.40
C ARG A 393 -32.15 70.67 -4.05
N ILE A 394 -31.75 69.41 -4.03
CA ILE A 394 -31.33 68.76 -2.77
C ILE A 394 -30.11 69.44 -2.15
N ASN A 395 -29.19 69.92 -2.97
CA ASN A 395 -27.97 70.56 -2.52
C ASN A 395 -28.26 71.99 -2.01
N LEU A 396 -29.17 72.71 -2.65
CA LEU A 396 -29.70 73.97 -2.13
C LEU A 396 -30.37 73.81 -0.76
N ASP A 397 -31.27 72.83 -0.62
CA ASP A 397 -31.97 72.54 0.64
C ASP A 397 -30.97 72.18 1.76
N LYS A 398 -29.96 71.37 1.47
CA LYS A 398 -28.90 71.00 2.43
C LYS A 398 -28.14 72.21 2.96
N VAL A 399 -27.73 73.10 2.07
CA VAL A 399 -26.96 74.30 2.42
C VAL A 399 -27.82 75.24 3.25
N TYR A 400 -29.05 75.47 2.81
CA TYR A 400 -29.97 76.36 3.51
C TYR A 400 -30.31 75.87 4.93
N TYR A 401 -30.67 74.59 5.09
CA TYR A 401 -31.00 74.03 6.40
C TYR A 401 -29.77 73.94 7.32
N GLN A 402 -28.58 73.68 6.77
CA GLN A 402 -27.33 73.73 7.53
C GLN A 402 -27.06 75.15 8.04
N GLY A 403 -27.17 76.16 7.18
CA GLY A 403 -27.01 77.57 7.55
C GLY A 403 -28.03 78.02 8.61
N LYS A 404 -29.29 77.58 8.51
CA LYS A 404 -30.32 77.89 9.53
C LYS A 404 -30.08 77.22 10.87
N TYR A 405 -29.56 76.00 10.89
CA TYR A 405 -29.07 75.39 12.12
C TYR A 405 -27.91 76.19 12.70
N GLU A 406 -26.97 76.63 11.87
CA GLU A 406 -25.80 77.39 12.34
C GLU A 406 -26.16 78.77 12.89
N GLU A 407 -27.16 79.44 12.31
CA GLU A 407 -27.69 80.73 12.76
C GLU A 407 -28.51 80.59 14.06
N THR A 408 -29.41 79.61 14.14
CA THR A 408 -30.41 79.52 15.22
C THR A 408 -30.06 78.52 16.32
N LYS A 409 -29.11 77.62 16.06
CA LYS A 409 -28.77 76.43 16.85
C LYS A 409 -29.94 75.48 17.13
N ASN A 410 -31.05 75.60 16.39
CA ASN A 410 -32.22 74.73 16.53
C ASN A 410 -32.03 73.45 15.71
N THR A 411 -31.90 72.32 16.40
CA THR A 411 -31.66 70.99 15.80
C THR A 411 -32.78 70.51 14.88
N ALA A 412 -34.00 71.07 14.94
CA ALA A 412 -35.08 70.77 14.00
C ALA A 412 -34.70 71.06 12.53
N TRP A 413 -33.75 71.97 12.28
CA TRP A 413 -33.21 72.22 10.94
C TRP A 413 -32.30 71.09 10.44
N LEU A 414 -31.59 70.39 11.33
CA LEU A 414 -30.83 69.19 10.98
C LEU A 414 -31.75 68.02 10.64
N ASP A 415 -32.89 67.88 11.34
CA ASP A 415 -33.92 66.89 10.99
C ASP A 415 -34.53 67.17 9.62
N LYS A 416 -34.78 68.45 9.29
CA LYS A 416 -35.21 68.86 7.94
C LYS A 416 -34.17 68.52 6.87
N LYS A 417 -32.88 68.69 7.15
CA LYS A 417 -31.77 68.29 6.26
C LYS A 417 -31.71 66.77 6.02
N VAL A 418 -31.89 65.97 7.07
CA VAL A 418 -31.94 64.50 6.95
C VAL A 418 -33.19 64.05 6.17
N ASN A 419 -34.34 64.65 6.43
CA ASN A 419 -35.58 64.35 5.72
C ASN A 419 -35.52 64.74 4.23
N ALA A 420 -34.88 65.87 3.89
CA ALA A 420 -34.65 66.25 2.50
C ALA A 420 -33.80 65.19 1.77
N ASN A 421 -32.76 64.66 2.41
CA ASN A 421 -31.94 63.58 1.88
C ASN A 421 -32.72 62.29 1.60
N LYS A 422 -33.67 61.94 2.46
CA LYS A 422 -34.54 60.77 2.26
C LYS A 422 -35.53 60.99 1.10
N ALA A 423 -36.17 62.16 1.05
CA ALA A 423 -37.08 62.54 -0.03
C ALA A 423 -36.40 62.57 -1.41
N TYR A 424 -35.11 62.89 -1.46
CA TYR A 424 -34.30 62.85 -2.67
C TYR A 424 -34.15 61.45 -3.27
N SER A 425 -33.91 60.44 -2.44
CA SER A 425 -33.83 59.04 -2.91
C SER A 425 -35.16 58.57 -3.51
N ASP A 426 -36.29 58.97 -2.93
CA ASP A 426 -37.63 58.63 -3.44
C ASP A 426 -37.92 59.34 -4.78
N LEU A 427 -37.58 60.63 -4.89
CA LEU A 427 -37.72 61.41 -6.13
C LEU A 427 -36.82 60.89 -7.27
N LEU A 428 -35.58 60.50 -6.98
CA LEU A 428 -34.70 59.90 -8.00
C LEU A 428 -35.22 58.56 -8.53
N ASN A 429 -35.91 57.79 -7.68
CA ASN A 429 -36.57 56.55 -8.10
C ASN A 429 -37.83 56.83 -8.94
N GLN A 430 -38.58 57.88 -8.62
CA GLN A 430 -39.75 58.30 -9.40
C GLN A 430 -39.38 58.72 -10.84
N TYR A 431 -38.26 59.43 -11.01
CA TYR A 431 -37.77 59.90 -12.33
C TYR A 431 -36.62 59.03 -12.85
N LYS A 432 -36.78 57.70 -12.79
CA LYS A 432 -35.78 56.74 -13.28
C LYS A 432 -35.56 56.87 -14.79
N VAL A 433 -34.31 56.73 -15.20
CA VAL A 433 -33.90 56.67 -16.61
C VAL A 433 -33.47 55.24 -16.91
N THR A 434 -34.06 54.61 -17.95
CA THR A 434 -33.75 53.23 -18.34
C THR A 434 -32.54 53.10 -19.26
N LYS A 435 -32.34 54.05 -20.17
CA LYS A 435 -31.19 54.12 -21.07
C LYS A 435 -30.54 55.50 -21.05
N SER A 436 -29.21 55.54 -21.11
CA SER A 436 -28.47 56.79 -21.20
C SER A 436 -28.77 57.50 -22.54
N PRO A 437 -28.85 58.83 -22.56
CA PRO A 437 -29.01 59.58 -23.80
C PRO A 437 -27.94 59.29 -24.87
N SER A 438 -26.73 58.87 -24.47
CA SER A 438 -25.66 58.44 -25.39
C SER A 438 -25.97 57.13 -26.14
N THR A 439 -26.75 56.24 -25.54
CA THR A 439 -27.12 54.94 -26.12
C THR A 439 -28.16 55.10 -27.24
N TYR A 440 -29.12 56.01 -27.05
CA TYR A 440 -30.10 56.34 -28.08
C TYR A 440 -29.47 56.99 -29.32
N PHE A 441 -28.35 57.68 -29.17
CA PHE A 441 -27.59 58.24 -30.30
C PHE A 441 -26.91 57.18 -31.17
N SER A 442 -26.31 56.17 -30.54
CA SER A 442 -25.75 55.06 -31.30
C SER A 442 -26.83 54.29 -32.07
N GLU A 443 -28.03 54.17 -31.50
CA GLU A 443 -29.16 53.49 -32.15
C GLU A 443 -29.68 54.29 -33.37
N LEU A 444 -29.93 55.60 -33.21
CA LEU A 444 -30.41 56.47 -34.30
C LEU A 444 -29.39 56.64 -35.44
N SER A 445 -28.10 56.74 -35.13
CA SER A 445 -27.07 56.93 -36.17
C SER A 445 -26.94 55.73 -37.11
N VAL A 446 -27.17 54.51 -36.59
CA VAL A 446 -27.23 53.28 -37.39
C VAL A 446 -28.49 53.25 -38.28
N GLU A 447 -29.63 53.68 -37.75
CA GLU A 447 -30.90 53.68 -38.49
C GLU A 447 -30.87 54.66 -39.69
N PHE A 448 -30.29 55.84 -39.52
CA PHE A 448 -30.08 56.78 -40.62
C PHE A 448 -29.09 56.30 -41.68
N ALA A 449 -28.02 55.62 -41.26
CA ALA A 449 -27.06 55.02 -42.20
C ALA A 449 -27.76 53.96 -43.06
N ASN A 450 -28.62 53.13 -42.46
CA ASN A 450 -29.38 52.11 -43.18
C ASN A 450 -30.36 52.72 -44.19
N LEU A 451 -31.14 53.74 -43.82
CA LEU A 451 -32.06 54.43 -44.73
C LEU A 451 -31.35 55.06 -45.94
N ARG A 452 -30.18 55.68 -45.72
CA ARG A 452 -29.33 56.19 -46.81
C ARG A 452 -28.90 55.06 -47.74
N ASP A 453 -28.36 54.00 -47.17
CA ASP A 453 -27.77 52.91 -47.94
C ASP A 453 -28.86 52.18 -48.76
N THR A 454 -30.06 52.04 -48.20
CA THR A 454 -31.24 51.53 -48.91
C THR A 454 -31.66 52.45 -50.06
N TRP A 455 -31.75 53.77 -49.85
CA TRP A 455 -32.14 54.70 -50.93
C TRP A 455 -31.11 54.73 -52.07
N ILE A 456 -29.81 54.78 -51.73
CA ILE A 456 -28.72 54.70 -52.72
C ILE A 456 -28.82 53.39 -53.50
N LYS A 457 -29.05 52.27 -52.81
CA LYS A 457 -29.21 50.98 -53.44
C LYS A 457 -30.37 51.00 -54.45
N GLU A 458 -31.57 51.37 -54.03
CA GLU A 458 -32.77 51.28 -54.87
C GLU A 458 -32.80 52.27 -56.04
N ASN A 459 -32.20 53.46 -55.88
CA ASN A 459 -32.35 54.56 -56.85
C ASN A 459 -31.09 54.84 -57.67
N ILE A 460 -29.93 54.35 -57.24
CA ILE A 460 -28.66 54.53 -57.96
C ILE A 460 -28.07 53.16 -58.31
N THR A 461 -27.72 52.34 -57.32
CA THR A 461 -27.00 51.07 -57.55
C THR A 461 -27.83 50.05 -58.34
N ASP A 462 -29.09 49.85 -57.98
CA ASP A 462 -29.99 48.90 -58.67
C ASP A 462 -30.35 49.40 -60.08
N VAL A 463 -30.30 50.71 -60.34
CA VAL A 463 -30.49 51.30 -61.68
C VAL A 463 -29.22 51.15 -62.54
N GLU A 464 -28.03 51.28 -61.94
CA GLU A 464 -26.73 50.98 -62.58
C GLU A 464 -26.62 49.49 -62.93
N GLU A 465 -27.08 48.60 -62.05
CA GLU A 465 -26.98 47.15 -62.20
C GLU A 465 -28.09 46.55 -63.09
N LYS A 466 -29.17 47.30 -63.38
CA LYS A 466 -30.35 46.82 -64.11
C LYS A 466 -30.07 46.20 -65.48
N ASN A 467 -28.97 46.62 -66.12
CA ASN A 467 -28.53 46.10 -67.41
C ASN A 467 -27.37 45.11 -67.30
N ARG A 468 -26.82 44.85 -66.12
CA ARG A 468 -25.81 43.79 -65.93
C ARG A 468 -26.48 42.43 -65.97
N ILE A 469 -25.94 41.55 -66.81
CA ILE A 469 -26.27 40.13 -66.81
C ILE A 469 -25.69 39.52 -65.53
N THR A 470 -26.50 38.83 -64.76
CA THR A 470 -26.11 38.10 -63.54
C THR A 470 -26.56 36.65 -63.67
N THR A 471 -26.10 35.76 -62.78
CA THR A 471 -26.55 34.37 -62.76
C THR A 471 -28.09 34.25 -62.63
N ALA A 472 -28.73 35.20 -61.95
CA ALA A 472 -30.18 35.25 -61.77
C ALA A 472 -30.94 35.76 -63.01
N THR A 473 -30.30 36.55 -63.88
CA THR A 473 -30.91 37.12 -65.09
C THR A 473 -30.55 36.34 -66.37
N LEU A 474 -29.85 35.21 -66.26
CA LEU A 474 -29.56 34.32 -67.38
C LEU A 474 -30.84 33.73 -68.00
N THR A 475 -31.11 34.11 -69.24
CA THR A 475 -32.11 33.49 -70.11
C THR A 475 -31.59 32.16 -70.66
N SER A 476 -32.47 31.28 -71.14
CA SER A 476 -32.06 30.00 -71.73
C SER A 476 -31.11 30.15 -72.93
N GLU A 477 -31.22 31.28 -73.65
CA GLU A 477 -30.31 31.64 -74.74
C GLU A 477 -28.91 31.98 -74.21
N LEU A 478 -28.82 32.76 -73.12
CA LEU A 478 -27.55 33.14 -72.48
C LEU A 478 -26.86 31.97 -71.78
N GLU A 479 -27.62 31.07 -71.13
CA GLU A 479 -27.10 29.84 -70.51
C GLU A 479 -26.37 28.96 -71.55
N LYS A 480 -26.99 28.81 -72.73
CA LYS A 480 -26.42 28.04 -73.84
C LYS A 480 -25.21 28.74 -74.47
N ALA A 481 -25.27 30.06 -74.66
CA ALA A 481 -24.20 30.82 -75.29
C ALA A 481 -22.93 30.91 -74.42
N LEU A 482 -23.09 31.01 -73.08
CA LEU A 482 -21.97 31.09 -72.14
C LEU A 482 -21.53 29.72 -71.59
N GLY A 483 -22.29 28.65 -71.85
CA GLY A 483 -22.03 27.33 -71.29
C GLY A 483 -22.19 27.29 -69.76
N ILE A 484 -23.15 28.04 -69.23
CA ILE A 484 -23.45 28.15 -67.80
C ILE A 484 -24.76 27.46 -67.49
N ASN A 485 -24.82 26.70 -66.40
CA ASN A 485 -26.06 26.16 -65.84
C ASN A 485 -26.39 26.91 -64.54
N LYS A 486 -27.41 27.77 -64.55
CA LYS A 486 -27.74 28.60 -63.37
C LYS A 486 -28.23 27.78 -62.18
N ASN A 487 -28.88 26.63 -62.42
CA ASN A 487 -29.37 25.76 -61.35
C ASN A 487 -28.20 25.10 -60.61
N ALA A 488 -27.16 24.66 -61.33
CA ALA A 488 -25.95 24.11 -60.70
C ALA A 488 -25.21 25.15 -59.85
N VAL A 489 -25.20 26.41 -60.28
CA VAL A 489 -24.64 27.53 -59.49
C VAL A 489 -25.47 27.79 -58.23
N ALA A 490 -26.79 27.84 -58.35
CA ALA A 490 -27.70 28.05 -57.24
C ALA A 490 -27.61 26.92 -56.20
N GLU A 491 -27.54 25.66 -56.65
CA GLU A 491 -27.38 24.49 -55.77
C GLU A 491 -26.06 24.53 -55.00
N LYS A 492 -24.94 24.86 -55.66
CA LYS A 492 -23.63 24.98 -55.00
C LYS A 492 -23.59 26.12 -53.99
N GLN A 493 -24.23 27.25 -54.29
CA GLN A 493 -24.33 28.38 -53.36
C GLN A 493 -25.24 28.05 -52.16
N ALA A 494 -26.36 27.37 -52.38
CA ALA A 494 -27.26 26.91 -51.32
C ALA A 494 -26.61 25.87 -50.41
N GLU A 495 -25.82 24.95 -50.97
CA GLU A 495 -25.06 23.94 -50.23
C GLU A 495 -24.02 24.60 -49.29
N ILE A 496 -23.26 25.58 -49.78
CA ILE A 496 -22.28 26.34 -48.99
C ILE A 496 -22.98 27.13 -47.87
N ALA A 497 -24.10 27.80 -48.16
CA ALA A 497 -24.86 28.57 -47.17
C ALA A 497 -25.44 27.67 -46.07
N ARG A 498 -25.97 26.49 -46.44
CA ARG A 498 -26.47 25.50 -45.49
C ARG A 498 -25.37 24.98 -44.57
N LEU A 499 -24.22 24.60 -45.13
CA LEU A 499 -23.07 24.12 -44.35
C LEU A 499 -22.50 25.20 -43.42
N LYS A 500 -22.51 26.46 -43.85
CA LYS A 500 -22.15 27.59 -42.99
C LYS A 500 -23.11 27.74 -41.81
N ASN A 501 -24.42 27.68 -42.04
CA ASN A 501 -25.40 27.73 -40.97
C ASN A 501 -25.24 26.56 -39.99
N GLU A 502 -24.96 25.35 -40.48
CA GLU A 502 -24.66 24.20 -39.63
C GLU A 502 -23.39 24.42 -38.78
N ALA A 503 -22.33 24.97 -39.36
CA ALA A 503 -21.10 25.29 -38.63
C ALA A 503 -21.32 26.38 -37.57
N ASP A 504 -22.09 27.42 -37.89
CA ASP A 504 -22.43 28.50 -36.96
C ASP A 504 -23.33 28.01 -35.81
N GLN A 505 -24.29 27.13 -36.08
CA GLN A 505 -25.12 26.47 -35.05
C GLN A 505 -24.29 25.55 -34.15
N ALA A 506 -23.38 24.77 -34.72
CA ALA A 506 -22.45 23.95 -33.96
C ALA A 506 -21.53 24.80 -33.09
N LYS A 507 -21.06 25.96 -33.60
CA LYS A 507 -20.28 26.94 -32.84
C LYS A 507 -21.09 27.51 -31.68
N SER A 508 -22.34 27.89 -31.92
CA SER A 508 -23.25 28.39 -30.87
C SER A 508 -23.45 27.34 -29.77
N THR A 509 -23.59 26.06 -30.14
CA THR A 509 -23.70 24.95 -29.19
C THR A 509 -22.42 24.82 -28.35
N TYR A 510 -21.24 24.91 -28.97
CA TYR A 510 -19.96 24.91 -28.25
C TYR A 510 -19.80 26.12 -27.31
N ASP A 511 -20.08 27.33 -27.78
CA ASP A 511 -19.94 28.58 -27.01
C ASP A 511 -20.87 28.58 -25.79
N ASN A 512 -22.08 28.00 -25.92
CA ASN A 512 -23.10 27.93 -24.87
C ASN A 512 -22.99 26.72 -23.94
N THR A 513 -22.16 25.71 -24.28
CA THR A 513 -21.92 24.55 -23.41
C THR A 513 -20.87 24.90 -22.36
N ASN A 514 -21.27 25.59 -21.28
CA ASN A 514 -20.41 25.93 -20.15
C ASN A 514 -20.98 25.42 -18.83
N PRO A 515 -20.15 25.00 -17.86
CA PRO A 515 -20.62 24.70 -16.52
C PRO A 515 -21.17 25.97 -15.84
N SER A 516 -22.16 25.82 -14.96
CA SER A 516 -22.70 26.97 -14.23
C SER A 516 -21.65 27.58 -13.28
N ALA A 517 -21.74 28.89 -13.01
CA ALA A 517 -20.82 29.56 -12.08
C ALA A 517 -20.86 28.94 -10.68
N ALA A 518 -22.02 28.45 -10.25
CA ALA A 518 -22.20 27.73 -8.98
C ALA A 518 -21.48 26.37 -8.96
N ASP A 519 -21.59 25.59 -10.05
CA ASP A 519 -20.90 24.30 -10.16
C ASP A 519 -19.37 24.47 -10.25
N ILE A 520 -18.89 25.55 -10.89
CA ILE A 520 -17.45 25.88 -10.95
C ILE A 520 -16.88 26.23 -9.57
N ALA A 521 -17.61 27.00 -8.77
CA ALA A 521 -17.19 27.34 -7.41
C ALA A 521 -17.10 26.09 -6.51
N LEU A 522 -18.04 25.16 -6.64
CA LEU A 522 -18.02 23.88 -5.92
C LEU A 522 -16.94 22.91 -6.45
N SER A 523 -16.65 22.94 -7.75
CA SER A 523 -15.62 22.11 -8.40
C SER A 523 -14.21 22.35 -7.88
N GLN A 524 -13.89 23.52 -7.30
CA GLN A 524 -12.57 23.78 -6.72
C GLN A 524 -12.32 22.92 -5.47
N ARG A 525 -13.38 22.59 -4.73
CA ARG A 525 -13.33 21.74 -3.53
C ARG A 525 -13.46 20.25 -3.86
N TYR A 526 -14.02 19.91 -5.02
CA TYR A 526 -14.22 18.53 -5.48
C TYR A 526 -12.94 17.69 -5.52
N GLU A 527 -11.85 18.20 -6.11
CA GLU A 527 -10.59 17.43 -6.23
C GLU A 527 -10.00 17.10 -4.86
N GLU A 528 -10.07 18.03 -3.90
CA GLU A 528 -9.62 17.81 -2.52
C GLU A 528 -10.46 16.74 -1.81
N ILE A 529 -11.79 16.81 -1.97
CA ILE A 529 -12.74 15.84 -1.40
C ILE A 529 -12.51 14.44 -1.99
N MET A 530 -12.28 14.37 -3.30
CA MET A 530 -12.01 13.11 -4.00
C MET A 530 -10.67 12.51 -3.58
N ARG A 531 -9.65 13.35 -3.34
CA ARG A 531 -8.38 12.90 -2.75
C ARG A 531 -8.60 12.33 -1.36
N GLN A 532 -9.31 13.03 -0.48
CA GLN A 532 -9.62 12.55 0.87
C GLN A 532 -10.43 11.24 0.87
N LEU A 533 -11.42 11.11 -0.02
CA LEU A 533 -12.18 9.87 -0.20
C LEU A 533 -11.28 8.73 -0.69
N THR A 534 -10.35 9.01 -1.60
CA THR A 534 -9.40 8.02 -2.13
C THR A 534 -8.41 7.58 -1.05
N ASP A 535 -7.83 8.52 -0.31
CA ASP A 535 -6.88 8.23 0.76
C ASP A 535 -7.53 7.42 1.87
N LYS A 536 -8.77 7.78 2.29
CA LYS A 536 -9.52 6.99 3.28
C LYS A 536 -9.94 5.63 2.74
N ALA A 537 -10.32 5.51 1.47
CA ALA A 537 -10.65 4.21 0.87
C ALA A 537 -9.42 3.29 0.81
N ASN A 538 -8.25 3.84 0.48
CA ASN A 538 -6.99 3.10 0.49
C ASN A 538 -6.58 2.70 1.91
N ALA A 539 -6.72 3.60 2.89
CA ALA A 539 -6.46 3.31 4.30
C ALA A 539 -7.42 2.23 4.84
N LEU A 540 -8.71 2.31 4.50
CA LEU A 540 -9.70 1.30 4.86
C LEU A 540 -9.32 -0.08 4.27
N LYS A 541 -8.95 -0.11 2.99
CA LYS A 541 -8.51 -1.35 2.34
C LYS A 541 -7.27 -1.94 3.00
N ALA A 542 -6.26 -1.12 3.29
CA ALA A 542 -5.04 -1.57 3.96
C ALA A 542 -5.32 -2.11 5.37
N GLU A 543 -6.19 -1.45 6.13
CA GLU A 543 -6.57 -1.93 7.47
C GLU A 543 -7.42 -3.21 7.40
N GLN A 544 -8.27 -3.38 6.38
CA GLN A 544 -8.99 -4.63 6.12
C GLN A 544 -8.05 -5.79 5.78
N GLU A 545 -7.05 -5.54 4.92
CA GLU A 545 -6.01 -6.53 4.59
C GLU A 545 -5.19 -6.90 5.83
N ARG A 546 -4.84 -5.91 6.66
CA ARG A 546 -4.18 -6.14 7.96
C ARG A 546 -5.04 -6.96 8.92
N LEU A 547 -6.33 -6.61 9.05
CA LEU A 547 -7.27 -7.34 9.90
C LEU A 547 -7.39 -8.80 9.46
N GLN A 548 -7.49 -9.05 8.15
CA GLN A 548 -7.54 -10.41 7.61
C GLN A 548 -6.23 -11.16 7.91
N ALA A 549 -5.07 -10.53 7.67
CA ALA A 549 -3.79 -11.14 8.00
C ALA A 549 -3.63 -11.45 9.50
N LEU A 550 -4.12 -10.58 10.39
CA LEU A 550 -4.12 -10.82 11.83
C LEU A 550 -5.04 -11.98 12.22
N LYS A 551 -6.21 -12.11 11.57
CA LYS A 551 -7.12 -13.25 11.76
C LYS A 551 -6.52 -14.56 11.25
N ASP A 552 -5.87 -14.54 10.09
CA ASP A 552 -5.21 -15.71 9.51
C ASP A 552 -3.97 -16.12 10.32
N ALA A 553 -3.22 -15.15 10.86
CA ALA A 553 -2.05 -15.37 11.70
C ALA A 553 -2.38 -15.66 13.17
N LEU A 554 -3.65 -15.56 13.57
CA LEU A 554 -4.12 -16.07 14.85
C LEU A 554 -4.08 -17.60 14.77
N THR A 555 -2.89 -18.16 14.99
CA THR A 555 -2.79 -19.56 15.38
C THR A 555 -3.45 -19.63 16.75
N LEU A 556 -4.71 -20.05 16.78
CA LEU A 556 -5.27 -20.65 17.99
C LEU A 556 -4.37 -21.86 18.23
N HIS A 557 -3.27 -21.67 18.96
CA HIS A 557 -2.39 -22.75 19.36
C HIS A 557 -3.34 -23.78 19.97
N ASP A 558 -3.54 -24.88 19.26
CA ASP A 558 -4.43 -25.97 19.65
C ASP A 558 -3.79 -26.62 20.87
N LEU A 559 -3.89 -25.92 21.99
CA LEU A 559 -3.69 -26.41 23.34
C LEU A 559 -4.88 -27.31 23.73
N THR A 560 -5.92 -27.32 22.90
CA THR A 560 -7.01 -28.29 22.89
C THR A 560 -6.46 -29.68 22.56
N ASN A 561 -6.56 -30.61 23.51
CA ASN A 561 -6.15 -32.01 23.34
C ASN A 561 -4.64 -32.21 23.08
N VAL A 562 -3.78 -31.35 23.64
CA VAL A 562 -2.32 -31.61 23.60
C VAL A 562 -1.99 -32.69 24.60
N GLY A 563 -2.12 -33.95 24.16
CA GLY A 563 -1.97 -35.13 25.00
C GLY A 563 -3.27 -35.76 25.45
N GLU A 564 -3.18 -36.94 26.08
CA GLU A 564 -4.35 -37.65 26.62
C GLU A 564 -4.06 -38.29 27.99
N ASN A 565 -5.11 -38.34 28.82
CA ASN A 565 -5.20 -39.09 30.08
C ASN A 565 -4.08 -38.79 31.10
N ALA A 566 -3.61 -37.56 31.20
CA ALA A 566 -2.64 -37.16 32.23
C ALA A 566 -3.36 -36.71 33.52
N TYR A 567 -2.83 -37.10 34.68
CA TYR A 567 -3.42 -36.82 35.98
C TYR A 567 -2.39 -36.17 36.91
N ALA A 568 -2.56 -34.90 37.25
CA ALA A 568 -1.72 -34.16 38.18
C ALA A 568 -2.53 -33.76 39.42
N LEU A 569 -2.22 -34.31 40.60
CA LEU A 569 -2.93 -34.06 41.84
C LEU A 569 -1.97 -33.60 42.95
N GLY A 570 -2.04 -32.32 43.34
CA GLY A 570 -1.23 -31.74 44.40
C GLY A 570 -0.64 -30.38 44.01
N THR A 571 0.11 -29.76 44.93
CA THR A 571 0.71 -28.44 44.68
C THR A 571 1.92 -28.58 43.77
N ASN A 572 1.95 -27.85 42.65
CA ASN A 572 2.99 -27.93 41.62
C ASN A 572 3.19 -29.34 41.03
N ALA A 573 2.20 -30.23 41.13
CA ALA A 573 2.25 -31.53 40.46
C ALA A 573 2.23 -31.35 38.92
N LEU A 574 3.10 -32.06 38.22
CA LEU A 574 3.28 -31.93 36.77
C LEU A 574 3.21 -33.31 36.10
N ALA A 575 2.13 -33.57 35.37
CA ALA A 575 1.92 -34.78 34.57
C ALA A 575 1.87 -34.38 33.08
N THR A 576 2.96 -34.59 32.36
CA THR A 576 3.05 -34.20 30.93
C THR A 576 3.17 -35.36 29.98
N GLY A 577 3.54 -36.56 30.43
CA GLY A 577 3.55 -37.75 29.57
C GLY A 577 2.14 -38.27 29.31
N THR A 578 1.90 -38.90 28.16
CA THR A 578 0.62 -39.56 27.86
C THR A 578 0.33 -40.63 28.91
N ASN A 579 -0.91 -40.71 29.40
CA ASN A 579 -1.32 -41.63 30.48
C ASN A 579 -0.51 -41.50 31.79
N SER A 580 0.19 -40.37 32.01
CA SER A 580 1.01 -40.19 33.22
C SER A 580 0.18 -39.82 34.45
N LEU A 581 0.70 -40.17 35.62
CA LEU A 581 0.11 -39.88 36.93
C LEU A 581 1.14 -39.23 37.84
N ALA A 582 0.93 -37.98 38.22
CA ALA A 582 1.70 -37.26 39.24
C ALA A 582 0.81 -36.94 40.44
N ILE A 583 1.09 -37.52 41.61
CA ILE A 583 0.35 -37.25 42.85
C ILE A 583 1.32 -36.78 43.94
N GLY A 584 1.14 -35.56 44.44
CA GLY A 584 1.88 -35.00 45.57
C GLY A 584 2.40 -33.59 45.32
N THR A 585 3.30 -33.12 46.17
CA THR A 585 3.87 -31.77 46.07
C THR A 585 5.16 -31.79 45.28
N ASP A 586 5.30 -30.90 44.29
CA ASP A 586 6.47 -30.79 43.40
C ASP A 586 6.82 -32.10 42.65
N THR A 587 5.83 -32.97 42.44
CA THR A 587 6.00 -34.27 41.78
C THR A 587 5.90 -34.13 40.26
N ILE A 588 6.81 -34.75 39.52
CA ILE A 588 6.93 -34.61 38.07
C ILE A 588 6.88 -35.99 37.40
N ALA A 589 5.93 -36.20 36.49
CA ALA A 589 5.81 -37.38 35.64
C ALA A 589 5.75 -36.94 34.16
N THR A 590 6.86 -37.08 33.44
CA THR A 590 6.95 -36.67 32.02
C THR A 590 7.12 -37.85 31.06
N GLY A 591 7.48 -39.04 31.56
CA GLY A 591 7.51 -40.26 30.74
C GLY A 591 6.11 -40.74 30.37
N GLU A 592 5.97 -41.44 29.24
CA GLU A 592 4.72 -42.10 28.87
C GLU A 592 4.39 -43.20 29.88
N ASN A 593 3.12 -43.32 30.31
CA ASN A 593 2.67 -44.26 31.34
C ASN A 593 3.44 -44.13 32.68
N ALA A 594 4.12 -43.00 32.92
CA ALA A 594 4.90 -42.79 34.14
C ALA A 594 4.00 -42.54 35.36
N ILE A 595 4.37 -43.11 36.50
CA ILE A 595 3.68 -42.91 37.78
C ILE A 595 4.67 -42.29 38.77
N ALA A 596 4.40 -41.08 39.25
CA ALA A 596 5.15 -40.42 40.29
C ALA A 596 4.22 -40.07 41.47
N MET A 597 4.46 -40.64 42.64
CA MET A 597 3.65 -40.44 43.83
C MET A 597 4.51 -40.06 45.04
N GLY A 598 4.13 -38.99 45.74
CA GLY A 598 4.84 -38.44 46.90
C GLY A 598 5.45 -37.07 46.62
N LYS A 599 6.47 -36.65 47.39
CA LYS A 599 6.99 -35.27 47.35
C LYS A 599 8.29 -35.18 46.54
N GLY A 600 8.35 -34.30 45.54
CA GLY A 600 9.58 -33.97 44.82
C GLY A 600 10.16 -35.09 43.95
N SER A 601 9.40 -36.15 43.68
CA SER A 601 9.85 -37.25 42.83
C SER A 601 9.71 -36.87 41.34
N VAL A 602 10.71 -37.24 40.54
CA VAL A 602 10.79 -36.97 39.11
C VAL A 602 10.90 -38.30 38.35
N VAL A 603 9.93 -38.57 37.47
CA VAL A 603 9.87 -39.77 36.64
C VAL A 603 9.78 -39.36 35.18
N THR A 604 10.89 -39.50 34.47
CA THR A 604 10.97 -39.18 33.04
C THR A 604 11.10 -40.42 32.16
N GLY A 605 11.46 -41.56 32.74
CA GLY A 605 11.48 -42.85 32.05
C GLY A 605 10.07 -43.32 31.69
N ASN A 606 9.94 -43.94 30.51
CA ASN A 606 8.68 -44.48 30.02
C ASN A 606 8.32 -45.77 30.75
N ASN A 607 7.05 -45.96 31.07
CA ASN A 607 6.54 -47.10 31.82
C ASN A 607 7.23 -47.27 33.19
N SER A 608 7.65 -46.15 33.80
CA SER A 608 8.41 -46.15 35.05
C SER A 608 7.60 -45.64 36.23
N ILE A 609 7.99 -46.05 37.43
CA ILE A 609 7.24 -45.84 38.66
C ILE A 609 8.17 -45.23 39.73
N ALA A 610 7.71 -44.22 40.46
CA ALA A 610 8.34 -43.77 41.69
C ALA A 610 7.28 -43.52 42.76
N ILE A 611 7.40 -44.17 43.92
CA ILE A 611 6.50 -44.00 45.05
C ILE A 611 7.33 -43.70 46.30
N GLY A 612 7.27 -42.46 46.76
CA GLY A 612 8.11 -41.98 47.85
C GLY A 612 8.53 -40.53 47.71
N VAL A 613 9.65 -40.16 48.33
CA VAL A 613 10.13 -38.77 48.37
C VAL A 613 11.43 -38.65 47.58
N GLY A 614 11.52 -37.62 46.74
CA GLY A 614 12.76 -37.20 46.09
C GLY A 614 13.39 -38.20 45.10
N HIS A 615 12.63 -39.18 44.61
CA HIS A 615 13.16 -40.14 43.63
C HIS A 615 13.48 -39.46 42.29
N ASN A 616 14.47 -39.99 41.57
CA ASN A 616 14.77 -39.61 40.20
C ASN A 616 14.86 -40.86 39.31
N VAL A 617 13.81 -41.17 38.56
CA VAL A 617 13.70 -42.39 37.74
C VAL A 617 13.68 -41.98 36.27
N LEU A 618 14.87 -42.04 35.64
CA LEU A 618 15.08 -41.71 34.23
C LEU A 618 15.09 -42.95 33.35
N GLY A 619 15.50 -44.11 33.88
CA GLY A 619 15.51 -45.37 33.15
C GLY A 619 14.09 -45.78 32.73
N ASP A 620 13.96 -46.34 31.53
CA ASP A 620 12.71 -46.87 31.03
C ASP A 620 12.39 -48.19 31.74
N ASN A 621 11.10 -48.52 31.87
CA ASN A 621 10.61 -49.75 32.49
C ASN A 621 11.17 -49.98 33.92
N SER A 622 11.35 -48.92 34.69
CA SER A 622 12.08 -48.91 35.96
C SER A 622 11.22 -48.46 37.15
N GLY A 623 11.65 -48.74 38.37
CA GLY A 623 10.83 -48.49 39.56
C GLY A 623 11.60 -48.14 40.84
N ALA A 624 11.19 -47.09 41.55
CA ALA A 624 11.76 -46.71 42.84
C ALA A 624 10.70 -46.64 43.95
N PHE A 625 11.03 -47.19 45.13
CA PHE A 625 10.14 -47.21 46.29
C PHE A 625 10.92 -46.92 47.58
N GLY A 626 10.72 -45.72 48.16
CA GLY A 626 11.38 -45.28 49.40
C GLY A 626 11.66 -43.78 49.49
N ASP A 627 12.88 -43.39 49.89
CA ASP A 627 13.28 -41.96 50.04
C ASP A 627 14.82 -41.78 50.15
N PRO A 628 15.47 -41.03 49.24
CA PRO A 628 15.28 -41.00 47.79
C PRO A 628 16.11 -42.10 47.10
N ASP A 629 15.73 -42.47 45.87
CA ASP A 629 16.51 -43.36 45.01
C ASP A 629 16.68 -42.76 43.62
N TYR A 630 17.82 -43.03 42.97
CA TYR A 630 18.20 -42.54 41.65
C TYR A 630 18.39 -43.72 40.70
N ILE A 631 17.56 -43.82 39.67
CA ILE A 631 17.60 -44.93 38.71
C ILE A 631 17.79 -44.38 37.31
N TYR A 632 18.98 -44.62 36.75
CA TYR A 632 19.38 -44.19 35.41
C TYR A 632 19.40 -45.36 34.41
N GLY A 633 19.54 -46.60 34.88
CA GLY A 633 19.54 -47.79 34.05
C GLY A 633 18.13 -48.29 33.74
N ASP A 634 17.94 -48.88 32.56
CA ASP A 634 16.64 -49.43 32.12
C ASP A 634 16.31 -50.73 32.83
N GLY A 635 15.02 -51.07 32.91
CA GLY A 635 14.54 -52.33 33.47
C GLY A 635 14.92 -52.54 34.94
N SER A 636 15.15 -51.45 35.69
CA SER A 636 15.82 -51.51 36.99
C SER A 636 14.95 -51.04 38.14
N TYR A 637 15.11 -51.66 39.30
CA TYR A 637 14.21 -51.45 40.43
C TYR A 637 14.97 -51.30 41.74
N ALA A 638 14.62 -50.27 42.52
CA ALA A 638 15.13 -50.05 43.85
C ALA A 638 13.99 -50.05 44.88
N PHE A 639 14.18 -50.82 45.95
CA PHE A 639 13.33 -50.83 47.14
C PHE A 639 14.19 -50.49 48.36
N GLY A 640 13.99 -49.29 48.91
CA GLY A 640 14.67 -48.75 50.08
C GLY A 640 15.14 -47.32 49.88
N ASN A 641 16.23 -46.91 50.53
CA ASN A 641 16.62 -45.50 50.62
C ASN A 641 18.06 -45.27 50.17
N ASN A 642 18.32 -44.12 49.56
CA ASN A 642 19.65 -43.67 49.11
C ASN A 642 20.32 -44.64 48.14
N ASN A 643 19.57 -45.29 47.26
CA ASN A 643 20.14 -46.15 46.24
C ASN A 643 20.38 -45.39 44.94
N THR A 644 21.44 -45.75 44.23
CA THR A 644 21.76 -45.27 42.88
C THR A 644 22.04 -46.46 41.98
N ILE A 645 21.24 -46.63 40.94
CA ILE A 645 21.42 -47.63 39.89
C ILE A 645 21.78 -46.92 38.58
N GLY A 646 23.00 -47.15 38.08
CA GLY A 646 23.54 -46.51 36.89
C GLY A 646 24.30 -45.21 37.18
N ASP A 647 24.44 -44.36 36.17
CA ASP A 647 25.18 -43.09 36.23
C ASP A 647 24.37 -41.99 35.52
N PRO A 648 24.24 -40.78 36.11
CA PRO A 648 23.50 -39.67 35.51
C PRO A 648 24.04 -39.22 34.15
N ASN A 649 25.31 -39.47 33.83
CA ASN A 649 25.90 -39.13 32.54
C ASN A 649 25.77 -40.26 31.50
N LYS A 650 25.22 -41.41 31.90
CA LYS A 650 25.06 -42.61 31.06
C LYS A 650 23.69 -43.25 31.29
N VAL A 651 22.66 -42.43 31.30
CA VAL A 651 21.26 -42.87 31.36
C VAL A 651 20.98 -43.88 30.24
N HIS A 652 20.21 -44.91 30.54
CA HIS A 652 19.85 -46.04 29.66
C HIS A 652 21.02 -46.98 29.28
N GLN A 653 22.26 -46.70 29.70
CA GLN A 653 23.45 -47.42 29.20
C GLN A 653 24.10 -48.34 30.24
N ILE A 654 24.02 -48.01 31.53
CA ILE A 654 24.66 -48.79 32.60
C ILE A 654 23.73 -48.92 33.80
N GLY A 655 23.93 -49.98 34.58
CA GLY A 655 23.00 -50.32 35.64
C GLY A 655 21.72 -50.95 35.13
N ASN A 656 21.68 -51.45 33.89
CA ASN A 656 20.46 -51.97 33.26
C ASN A 656 20.09 -53.35 33.83
N ASN A 657 18.80 -53.63 33.90
CA ASN A 657 18.21 -54.88 34.42
C ASN A 657 18.66 -55.21 35.86
N THR A 658 18.81 -54.19 36.70
CA THR A 658 19.38 -54.34 38.04
C THR A 658 18.34 -54.10 39.14
N PHE A 659 18.33 -55.00 40.11
CA PHE A 659 17.38 -55.02 41.21
C PHE A 659 18.11 -54.79 42.53
N VAL A 660 17.72 -53.76 43.26
CA VAL A 660 18.24 -53.42 44.58
C VAL A 660 17.12 -53.58 45.60
N LEU A 661 17.35 -54.41 46.61
CA LEU A 661 16.52 -54.49 47.81
C LEU A 661 17.40 -54.16 49.00
N GLY A 662 17.45 -52.89 49.39
CA GLY A 662 18.43 -52.40 50.35
C GLY A 662 18.48 -50.88 50.44
N SER A 663 19.45 -50.37 51.18
CA SER A 663 19.67 -48.93 51.32
C SER A 663 21.16 -48.60 51.21
N ASN A 664 21.47 -47.39 50.76
CA ASN A 664 22.84 -46.91 50.51
C ASN A 664 23.61 -47.81 49.53
N VAL A 665 22.93 -48.30 48.48
CA VAL A 665 23.56 -49.10 47.42
C VAL A 665 23.83 -48.20 46.22
N VAL A 666 25.09 -48.06 45.84
CA VAL A 666 25.50 -47.39 44.59
C VAL A 666 26.09 -48.44 43.67
N THR A 667 25.50 -48.63 42.49
CA THR A 667 25.93 -49.65 41.55
C THR A 667 25.79 -49.19 40.11
N THR A 668 26.76 -49.57 39.28
CA THR A 668 26.70 -49.46 37.82
C THR A 668 26.60 -50.83 37.15
N ALA A 669 26.39 -51.88 37.94
CA ALA A 669 26.39 -53.26 37.46
C ALA A 669 25.14 -53.56 36.64
N ASN A 670 25.29 -54.28 35.53
CA ASN A 670 24.19 -54.73 34.68
C ASN A 670 23.74 -56.13 35.07
N ASN A 671 22.44 -56.41 34.93
CA ASN A 671 21.85 -57.72 35.19
C ASN A 671 22.21 -58.26 36.59
N ALA A 672 22.15 -57.39 37.61
CA ALA A 672 22.56 -57.72 38.97
C ALA A 672 21.38 -57.69 39.95
N VAL A 673 21.44 -58.52 40.98
CA VAL A 673 20.53 -58.46 42.14
C VAL A 673 21.34 -58.16 43.38
N ILE A 674 21.04 -57.07 44.06
CA ILE A 674 21.81 -56.59 45.21
C ILE A 674 20.90 -56.56 46.42
N LEU A 675 21.22 -57.39 47.41
CA LEU A 675 20.40 -57.64 48.58
C LEU A 675 21.07 -57.12 49.84
N GLY A 676 20.34 -56.31 50.60
CA GLY A 676 20.73 -55.73 51.88
C GLY A 676 21.43 -54.38 51.79
N ALA A 677 21.40 -53.63 52.89
CA ALA A 677 21.98 -52.30 52.97
C ALA A 677 23.52 -52.31 52.86
N ASN A 678 24.09 -51.31 52.18
CA ASN A 678 25.53 -51.17 51.95
C ASN A 678 26.17 -52.39 51.25
N SER A 679 25.43 -53.06 50.36
CA SER A 679 25.94 -54.11 49.48
C SER A 679 26.53 -53.52 48.20
N THR A 680 27.45 -54.24 47.55
CA THR A 680 28.06 -53.84 46.26
C THR A 680 27.69 -54.82 45.16
N GLY A 681 27.45 -54.35 43.94
CA GLY A 681 27.08 -55.19 42.79
C GLY A 681 28.20 -55.37 41.76
N ALA A 682 28.17 -56.49 41.04
CA ALA A 682 28.94 -56.74 39.82
C ALA A 682 28.03 -57.35 38.75
N ASP A 683 28.40 -57.22 37.47
CA ASP A 683 27.56 -57.68 36.36
C ASP A 683 27.21 -59.17 36.47
N ASN A 684 25.96 -59.53 36.20
CA ASN A 684 25.46 -60.92 36.22
C ASN A 684 25.63 -61.63 37.59
N THR A 685 25.46 -60.91 38.70
CA THR A 685 25.62 -61.49 40.05
C THR A 685 24.42 -61.26 40.95
N VAL A 686 24.24 -62.15 41.93
CA VAL A 686 23.47 -61.89 43.14
C VAL A 686 24.46 -61.54 44.26
N SER A 687 24.49 -60.28 44.68
CA SER A 687 25.31 -59.83 45.79
C SER A 687 24.50 -59.72 47.07
N VAL A 688 25.00 -60.31 48.15
CA VAL A 688 24.40 -60.24 49.49
C VAL A 688 25.23 -59.38 50.45
N GLY A 689 26.23 -58.63 49.98
CA GLY A 689 27.12 -57.87 50.86
C GLY A 689 28.20 -57.07 50.14
N ALA A 690 29.21 -56.66 50.89
CA ALA A 690 30.42 -56.02 50.40
C ALA A 690 31.66 -56.61 51.11
N THR A 691 32.88 -56.31 50.64
CA THR A 691 34.14 -56.87 51.17
C THR A 691 34.28 -56.73 52.70
N ASN A 692 33.77 -55.64 53.28
CA ASN A 692 33.77 -55.36 54.72
C ASN A 692 32.39 -55.53 55.39
N ASN A 693 31.41 -56.04 54.66
CA ASN A 693 30.02 -56.20 55.11
C ASN A 693 29.44 -57.48 54.49
N LEU A 694 30.06 -58.61 54.82
CA LEU A 694 29.65 -59.93 54.34
C LEU A 694 28.44 -60.44 55.12
N ARG A 695 27.55 -61.15 54.44
CA ARG A 695 26.38 -61.79 55.06
C ARG A 695 26.45 -63.30 54.95
N LYS A 696 25.93 -63.98 55.98
CA LYS A 696 25.66 -65.41 55.92
C LYS A 696 24.38 -65.64 55.13
N ILE A 697 24.42 -66.57 54.18
CA ILE A 697 23.21 -67.13 53.55
C ILE A 697 22.84 -68.36 54.35
N ILE A 698 21.72 -68.30 55.07
CA ILE A 698 21.27 -69.35 55.99
C ILE A 698 19.98 -69.99 55.47
N ASN A 699 19.64 -71.17 55.98
CA ASN A 699 18.48 -71.97 55.54
C ASN A 699 18.56 -72.43 54.08
N VAL A 700 19.77 -72.78 53.62
CA VAL A 700 20.02 -73.33 52.28
C VAL A 700 19.94 -74.86 52.37
N ALA A 701 19.10 -75.48 51.56
CA ALA A 701 19.05 -76.94 51.43
C ALA A 701 20.30 -77.46 50.71
N ASN A 702 20.66 -78.72 50.95
CA ASN A 702 21.81 -79.34 50.31
C ASN A 702 21.66 -79.34 48.78
N GLY A 703 22.64 -78.75 48.09
CA GLY A 703 22.69 -78.73 46.63
C GLY A 703 23.08 -80.09 46.03
N GLN A 704 22.80 -80.33 44.77
CA GLN A 704 23.27 -81.55 44.11
C GLN A 704 24.79 -81.50 43.92
N ILE A 705 25.52 -82.50 44.44
CA ILE A 705 26.96 -82.66 44.18
C ILE A 705 27.13 -83.51 42.91
N ALA A 706 27.19 -82.86 41.75
CA ALA A 706 27.39 -83.50 40.45
C ALA A 706 28.27 -82.64 39.53
N ASN A 707 28.86 -83.26 38.50
CA ASN A 707 29.62 -82.54 37.49
C ASN A 707 28.74 -81.47 36.82
N LYS A 708 29.22 -80.22 36.80
CA LYS A 708 28.50 -79.02 36.29
C LYS A 708 27.25 -78.61 37.10
N SER A 709 27.08 -79.09 38.33
CA SER A 709 26.05 -78.55 39.22
C SER A 709 26.26 -77.05 39.46
N GLN A 710 25.17 -76.30 39.49
CA GLN A 710 25.15 -74.85 39.78
C GLN A 710 24.48 -74.55 41.12
N ASP A 711 24.20 -75.58 41.92
CA ASP A 711 23.56 -75.43 43.22
C ASP A 711 24.56 -74.90 44.25
N ALA A 712 24.06 -74.10 45.20
CA ALA A 712 24.84 -73.71 46.38
C ALA A 712 25.12 -74.94 47.26
N ILE A 713 26.37 -75.08 47.72
CA ILE A 713 26.79 -76.15 48.62
C ILE A 713 26.74 -75.65 50.07
N THR A 714 26.18 -76.46 50.97
CA THR A 714 26.05 -76.12 52.38
C THR A 714 27.30 -76.50 53.19
N GLY A 715 27.40 -75.96 54.40
CA GLY A 715 28.44 -76.37 55.35
C GLY A 715 28.38 -77.86 55.70
N ASP A 716 27.17 -78.43 55.80
CA ASP A 716 26.96 -79.85 56.09
C ASP A 716 27.53 -80.74 54.98
N GLN A 717 27.34 -80.37 53.72
CA GLN A 717 27.91 -81.12 52.59
C GLN A 717 29.43 -81.09 52.56
N ILE A 718 30.03 -79.94 52.88
CA ILE A 718 31.49 -79.80 52.99
C ILE A 718 32.00 -80.62 54.17
N TYR A 719 31.32 -80.55 55.32
CA TYR A 719 31.63 -81.31 56.51
C TYR A 719 31.55 -82.83 56.26
N ASP A 720 30.49 -83.30 55.61
CA ASP A 720 30.32 -84.70 55.20
C ASP A 720 31.44 -85.17 54.27
N ILE A 721 31.85 -84.34 53.29
CA ILE A 721 33.00 -84.66 52.42
C ILE A 721 34.29 -84.77 53.24
N LEU A 722 34.57 -83.81 54.12
CA LEU A 722 35.79 -83.80 54.95
C LEU A 722 35.87 -84.98 55.92
N GLN A 723 34.74 -85.36 56.53
CA GLN A 723 34.67 -86.52 57.42
C GLN A 723 34.84 -87.85 56.65
N ASN A 724 34.39 -87.90 55.39
CA ASN A 724 34.53 -89.08 54.51
C ASN A 724 35.79 -89.07 53.63
N ALA A 725 36.63 -88.03 53.70
CA ALA A 725 37.87 -87.86 52.90
C ALA A 725 39.05 -88.75 53.36
N THR A 726 38.81 -89.82 54.12
CA THR A 726 39.80 -90.87 54.42
C THR A 726 39.97 -91.88 53.27
N ASN A 727 39.12 -91.85 52.25
CA ASN A 727 39.27 -92.65 51.04
C ASN A 727 40.02 -91.87 49.94
N ILE A 728 41.33 -91.64 50.16
CA ILE A 728 42.25 -91.52 49.03
C ILE A 728 42.08 -92.80 48.22
N ASN A 729 41.56 -92.72 46.99
CA ASN A 729 41.51 -93.85 46.09
C ASN A 729 42.94 -94.18 45.61
N VAL A 730 43.70 -94.81 46.50
CA VAL A 730 45.07 -95.30 46.29
C VAL A 730 45.11 -96.22 45.06
N ALA A 731 44.02 -96.95 44.77
CA ALA A 731 43.92 -97.88 43.65
C ALA A 731 44.06 -97.19 42.27
N ASN A 732 43.57 -95.96 42.11
CA ASN A 732 43.70 -95.21 40.84
C ASN A 732 45.08 -94.57 40.65
N TRP A 733 45.78 -94.25 41.73
CA TRP A 733 47.17 -93.78 41.68
C TRP A 733 48.13 -94.94 41.38
N GLN A 734 47.91 -96.10 42.00
CA GLN A 734 48.65 -97.34 41.72
C GLN A 734 48.46 -97.84 40.29
N ALA A 735 47.27 -97.66 39.69
CA ALA A 735 47.01 -98.05 38.30
C ALA A 735 47.71 -97.16 37.25
N LYS A 736 48.08 -95.91 37.60
CA LYS A 736 48.73 -94.96 36.67
C LYS A 736 50.26 -94.94 36.78
N LEU A 737 50.83 -95.34 37.93
CA LEU A 737 52.25 -95.70 38.03
C LEU A 737 52.42 -97.17 37.66
N LYS A 738 52.73 -97.46 36.39
CA LYS A 738 53.16 -98.80 35.97
C LYS A 738 54.49 -99.18 36.64
N LEU A 739 54.45 -99.70 37.88
CA LEU A 739 55.52 -100.53 38.43
C LEU A 739 54.99 -101.96 38.52
N GLY A 740 55.62 -102.87 37.78
CA GLY A 740 55.14 -104.22 37.54
C GLY A 740 54.99 -105.07 38.80
N THR A 741 53.94 -105.90 38.78
CA THR A 741 53.83 -107.24 39.37
C THR A 741 54.71 -107.56 40.59
N SER A 742 54.11 -107.53 41.79
CA SER A 742 54.23 -108.69 42.68
C SER A 742 53.14 -108.73 43.74
N THR A 743 52.61 -109.94 43.85
CA THR A 743 51.58 -110.44 44.73
C THR A 743 52.06 -110.51 46.18
N THR A 744 51.11 -110.34 47.09
CA THR A 744 50.96 -111.08 48.36
C THR A 744 51.97 -110.86 49.51
N THR A 745 51.34 -110.65 50.69
CA THR A 745 51.75 -110.97 52.07
C THR A 745 52.71 -110.05 52.84
N GLN A 746 52.16 -109.52 53.95
CA GLN A 746 52.85 -109.09 55.17
C GLN A 746 53.79 -110.19 55.71
N PRO A 747 55.02 -109.86 56.16
CA PRO A 747 55.91 -110.80 56.85
C PRO A 747 55.46 -111.01 58.30
N THR A 748 55.37 -112.28 58.71
CA THR A 748 54.93 -112.72 60.05
C THR A 748 56.07 -113.25 60.94
N THR A 749 57.36 -113.08 60.61
CA THR A 749 58.48 -113.51 61.47
C THR A 749 59.71 -112.60 61.41
N THR A 750 60.52 -112.68 62.48
CA THR A 750 61.72 -111.89 62.81
C THR A 750 62.97 -112.16 61.95
N SER A 751 62.83 -112.47 60.66
CA SER A 751 63.96 -112.93 59.83
C SER A 751 64.35 -112.03 58.64
N ASP A 752 63.68 -110.90 58.39
CA ASP A 752 63.99 -110.03 57.23
C ASP A 752 64.53 -108.62 57.62
N ILE A 753 64.92 -108.41 58.88
CA ILE A 753 65.69 -107.23 59.30
C ILE A 753 67.18 -107.59 59.21
N ASP A 754 67.87 -107.09 58.19
CA ASP A 754 69.32 -107.23 58.04
C ASP A 754 70.02 -106.18 58.92
N ILE A 755 70.48 -106.57 60.12
CA ILE A 755 71.26 -105.69 61.03
C ILE A 755 72.73 -105.94 60.74
N VAL A 756 73.35 -105.08 59.93
CA VAL A 756 74.80 -105.09 59.69
C VAL A 756 75.49 -104.43 60.89
N ASP A 757 76.00 -105.24 61.81
CA ASP A 757 76.89 -104.80 62.87
C ASP A 757 78.23 -104.38 62.24
N SER A 758 78.47 -103.07 62.14
CA SER A 758 79.71 -102.50 61.62
C SER A 758 80.38 -101.63 62.67
N THR A 759 81.71 -101.52 62.58
CA THR A 759 82.69 -101.21 63.64
C THR A 759 82.45 -99.96 64.49
N ASN A 760 81.50 -99.08 64.13
CA ASN A 760 81.25 -97.79 64.78
C ASN A 760 79.79 -97.61 65.27
N THR A 761 78.98 -98.67 65.25
CA THR A 761 77.58 -98.68 65.69
C THR A 761 77.38 -99.85 66.65
N THR A 762 76.84 -99.61 67.85
CA THR A 762 76.43 -100.70 68.76
C THR A 762 74.92 -100.73 68.85
N VAL A 763 74.31 -101.90 68.57
CA VAL A 763 72.87 -102.12 68.72
C VAL A 763 72.62 -102.99 69.95
N THR A 764 71.94 -102.45 70.96
CA THR A 764 71.53 -103.22 72.15
C THR A 764 70.04 -103.53 72.11
N LYS A 765 69.68 -104.82 72.18
CA LYS A 765 68.30 -105.29 72.28
C LYS A 765 67.93 -105.50 73.73
N THR A 766 66.87 -104.85 74.20
CA THR A 766 66.28 -105.12 75.53
C THR A 766 64.78 -105.37 75.41
N THR A 767 64.28 -106.29 76.24
CA THR A 767 62.84 -106.61 76.33
C THR A 767 62.34 -106.16 77.69
N ALA A 768 61.42 -105.20 77.70
CA ALA A 768 60.72 -104.76 78.90
C ALA A 768 59.23 -104.62 78.57
N ASN A 769 58.35 -105.12 79.46
CA ASN A 769 56.90 -105.02 79.35
C ASN A 769 56.32 -105.51 78.00
N ASN A 770 56.74 -106.70 77.54
CA ASN A 770 56.28 -107.31 76.28
C ASN A 770 56.50 -106.45 75.01
N LYS A 771 57.45 -105.51 75.04
CA LYS A 771 57.92 -104.78 73.85
C LYS A 771 59.43 -104.96 73.67
N THR A 772 59.84 -105.30 72.46
CA THR A 772 61.26 -105.35 72.08
C THR A 772 61.69 -103.93 71.71
N ILE A 773 62.73 -103.41 72.36
CA ILE A 773 63.35 -102.12 72.03
C ILE A 773 64.76 -102.38 71.52
N PHE A 774 65.10 -101.79 70.36
CA PHE A 774 66.45 -101.75 69.82
C PHE A 774 67.02 -100.35 70.03
N THR A 775 68.09 -100.24 70.79
CA THR A 775 68.82 -98.98 70.99
C THR A 775 70.06 -99.01 70.10
N VAL A 776 70.18 -98.05 69.18
CA VAL A 776 71.34 -97.91 68.28
C VAL A 776 72.20 -96.73 68.76
N ASN A 777 73.47 -96.98 69.04
CA ASN A 777 74.42 -95.98 69.53
C ASN A 777 75.62 -95.83 68.58
N VAL A 778 75.97 -94.60 68.20
CA VAL A 778 77.11 -94.28 67.31
C VAL A 778 78.18 -93.53 68.09
N ALA A 779 79.46 -93.92 67.97
CA ALA A 779 80.56 -93.29 68.72
C ALA A 779 80.91 -91.88 68.18
N ASN A 780 80.98 -90.89 69.07
CA ASN A 780 81.07 -89.46 68.75
C ASN A 780 82.43 -89.03 68.11
N ASP A 781 83.51 -89.78 68.36
CA ASP A 781 84.86 -89.41 67.93
C ASP A 781 85.12 -89.66 66.43
N ALA A 782 84.36 -90.56 65.81
CA ALA A 782 84.44 -90.87 64.38
C ALA A 782 83.78 -89.78 63.51
N ILE A 783 82.77 -89.09 64.03
CA ILE A 783 82.11 -87.96 63.33
C ILE A 783 83.02 -86.74 63.33
N LYS A 784 83.75 -86.50 64.43
CA LYS A 784 84.61 -85.33 64.61
C LYS A 784 85.84 -85.33 63.68
N SER A 785 86.43 -86.49 63.42
CA SER A 785 87.61 -86.60 62.55
C SER A 785 87.30 -86.49 61.05
N ALA A 786 86.04 -86.73 60.64
CA ALA A 786 85.63 -86.72 59.24
C ALA A 786 85.27 -85.33 58.69
N ILE A 787 85.02 -84.34 59.55
CA ILE A 787 84.49 -83.02 59.14
C ILE A 787 85.40 -81.84 59.51
N GLN A 788 86.47 -82.06 60.28
CA GLN A 788 87.27 -80.99 60.86
C GLN A 788 88.02 -80.14 59.82
N SER A 789 88.57 -80.72 58.73
CA SER A 789 89.28 -79.92 57.71
C SER A 789 88.35 -79.06 56.85
N ASP A 790 87.09 -79.46 56.68
CA ASP A 790 86.07 -78.66 55.99
C ASP A 790 85.53 -77.54 56.90
N LEU A 791 85.50 -77.74 58.23
CA LEU A 791 85.12 -76.70 59.19
C LEU A 791 86.19 -75.60 59.34
N ASP A 792 87.48 -75.94 59.26
CA ASP A 792 88.58 -74.98 59.43
C ASP A 792 88.70 -73.97 58.27
N THR A 793 88.03 -74.21 57.13
CA THR A 793 87.99 -73.30 55.96
C THR A 793 86.72 -72.45 55.86
N LYS A 794 85.81 -72.57 56.83
CA LYS A 794 84.56 -71.77 56.90
C LYS A 794 84.66 -70.71 57.99
N ALA A 795 84.01 -69.57 57.76
CA ALA A 795 83.83 -68.56 58.79
C ALA A 795 83.13 -69.19 59.99
N ASN A 796 83.65 -69.01 61.20
CA ASN A 796 82.87 -69.31 62.40
C ASN A 796 81.69 -68.32 62.52
N VAL A 797 80.73 -68.61 63.40
CA VAL A 797 79.42 -67.91 63.45
C VAL A 797 79.57 -66.39 63.69
N ASP A 798 80.67 -65.96 64.31
CA ASP A 798 81.02 -64.55 64.54
C ASP A 798 82.10 -64.02 63.58
N ALA A 799 82.54 -64.83 62.61
CA ALA A 799 83.63 -64.55 61.67
C ALA A 799 84.96 -64.13 62.34
N SER A 800 85.16 -64.43 63.62
CA SER A 800 86.38 -64.10 64.36
C SER A 800 87.63 -64.81 63.85
N ASN A 801 87.45 -65.90 63.09
CA ASN A 801 88.54 -66.59 62.38
C ASN A 801 88.88 -65.96 61.00
N ILE A 802 88.20 -64.88 60.61
CA ILE A 802 88.49 -64.09 59.40
C ILE A 802 89.26 -62.82 59.78
N ASN A 803 90.31 -62.50 59.02
CA ASN A 803 91.01 -61.22 59.15
C ASN A 803 90.15 -60.08 58.60
N VAL A 804 89.34 -59.47 59.47
CA VAL A 804 88.33 -58.46 59.13
C VAL A 804 88.92 -57.24 58.44
N THR A 805 90.14 -56.82 58.81
CA THR A 805 90.82 -55.65 58.23
C THR A 805 91.23 -55.93 56.78
N LYS A 806 91.82 -57.09 56.48
CA LYS A 806 92.17 -57.47 55.10
C LYS A 806 90.96 -57.69 54.20
N PHE A 807 89.83 -58.13 54.76
CA PHE A 807 88.60 -58.32 54.01
C PHE A 807 87.91 -56.97 53.70
N ALA A 808 87.91 -56.03 54.66
CA ALA A 808 87.35 -54.69 54.49
C ALA A 808 88.19 -53.81 53.54
N GLU A 809 89.52 -53.91 53.55
CA GLU A 809 90.41 -53.20 52.62
C GLU A 809 90.21 -53.61 51.14
N LYS A 810 89.62 -54.78 50.89
CA LYS A 810 89.33 -55.30 49.55
C LYS A 810 87.95 -54.90 49.01
N LEU A 811 87.08 -54.33 49.85
CA LEU A 811 85.74 -53.86 49.48
C LEU A 811 85.76 -52.33 49.35
N GLY A 812 86.29 -51.83 48.22
CA GLY A 812 86.49 -50.39 47.98
C GLY A 812 85.21 -49.54 48.08
N THR A 813 85.36 -48.26 48.42
CA THR A 813 84.24 -47.28 48.56
C THR A 813 83.89 -46.55 47.25
N GLY A 814 84.08 -47.21 46.10
CA GLY A 814 83.89 -46.62 44.76
C GLY A 814 82.46 -46.72 44.21
N THR A 815 82.16 -45.89 43.21
CA THR A 815 80.89 -45.78 42.47
C THR A 815 80.53 -47.06 41.70
N VAL A 816 79.23 -47.34 41.54
CA VAL A 816 78.70 -48.46 40.74
C VAL A 816 78.43 -47.99 39.30
N SER A 817 78.92 -48.73 38.31
CA SER A 817 78.71 -48.48 36.86
C SER A 817 78.00 -49.68 36.19
N ASP A 818 77.44 -49.49 34.99
CA ASP A 818 76.48 -50.40 34.34
C ASP A 818 76.99 -51.84 34.08
N ASP A 819 78.30 -52.09 34.22
CA ASP A 819 78.94 -53.39 33.96
C ASP A 819 79.81 -53.91 35.14
N ASP A 820 79.62 -53.39 36.36
CA ASP A 820 80.44 -53.78 37.52
C ASP A 820 80.05 -55.17 38.07
N THR A 821 81.03 -56.09 38.17
CA THR A 821 80.84 -57.47 38.69
C THR A 821 81.47 -57.70 40.07
N ASN A 822 81.91 -56.63 40.73
CA ASN A 822 82.62 -56.65 42.01
C ASN A 822 81.67 -56.67 43.23
N LEU A 823 82.17 -57.18 44.37
CA LEU A 823 81.49 -57.06 45.68
C LEU A 823 81.59 -55.61 46.20
N VAL A 824 80.44 -55.00 46.48
CA VAL A 824 80.31 -53.62 46.99
C VAL A 824 79.71 -53.61 48.40
N THR A 825 79.95 -52.54 49.18
CA THR A 825 79.33 -52.43 50.50
C THR A 825 77.82 -52.18 50.39
N GLY A 826 77.03 -52.65 51.36
CA GLY A 826 75.58 -52.40 51.40
C GLY A 826 75.21 -50.91 51.39
N LYS A 827 76.08 -50.03 51.92
CA LYS A 827 75.93 -48.57 51.86
C LYS A 827 76.11 -48.03 50.44
N THR A 828 77.05 -48.56 49.67
CA THR A 828 77.28 -48.19 48.26
C THR A 828 76.07 -48.56 47.41
N VAL A 829 75.55 -49.79 47.57
CA VAL A 829 74.33 -50.26 46.88
C VAL A 829 73.11 -49.44 47.27
N TYR A 830 72.89 -49.19 48.55
CA TYR A 830 71.77 -48.39 49.04
C TYR A 830 71.79 -46.96 48.46
N THR A 831 72.97 -46.34 48.38
CA THR A 831 73.11 -44.98 47.84
C THR A 831 72.86 -44.92 46.33
N ALA A 832 73.40 -45.90 45.57
CA ALA A 832 73.17 -46.01 44.14
C ALA A 832 71.70 -46.30 43.80
N ILE A 833 71.03 -47.17 44.55
CA ILE A 833 69.60 -47.45 44.39
C ILE A 833 68.76 -46.21 44.73
N GLN A 834 69.09 -45.46 45.79
CA GLN A 834 68.37 -44.23 46.14
C GLN A 834 68.54 -43.11 45.10
N GLN A 835 69.61 -43.13 44.30
CA GLN A 835 69.83 -42.17 43.21
C GLN A 835 69.28 -42.64 41.86
N ALA A 836 69.26 -43.95 41.59
CA ALA A 836 68.78 -44.54 40.32
C ALA A 836 67.28 -44.89 40.33
N ALA A 837 66.68 -45.13 41.50
CA ALA A 837 65.25 -45.21 41.63
C ALA A 837 64.67 -43.80 41.43
N ILE A 838 64.33 -43.49 40.19
CA ILE A 838 63.31 -42.49 39.88
C ILE A 838 62.10 -42.88 40.73
N ASN A 839 61.90 -42.13 41.80
CA ASN A 839 60.75 -42.30 42.65
C ASN A 839 59.53 -42.11 41.74
N GLY A 840 58.61 -43.08 41.67
CA GLY A 840 57.37 -42.93 40.89
C GLY A 840 56.59 -41.68 41.28
N ALA A 841 56.85 -41.13 42.46
CA ALA A 841 56.40 -39.82 42.90
C ALA A 841 56.94 -38.65 42.07
N ASP A 842 58.16 -38.69 41.50
CA ASP A 842 58.71 -37.58 40.70
C ASP A 842 58.16 -37.58 39.26
N VAL A 843 57.78 -38.75 38.73
CA VAL A 843 57.01 -38.86 37.48
C VAL A 843 55.54 -38.50 37.73
N SER A 844 54.94 -38.92 38.85
CA SER A 844 53.57 -38.55 39.22
C SER A 844 53.44 -37.06 39.60
N ASN A 845 54.49 -36.44 40.16
CA ASN A 845 54.55 -35.00 40.46
C ASN A 845 54.93 -34.15 39.26
N LYS A 846 55.32 -34.72 38.11
CA LYS A 846 55.58 -33.98 36.86
C LYS A 846 54.56 -34.28 35.76
N ALA A 847 53.85 -35.40 35.84
CA ALA A 847 52.78 -35.80 34.93
C ALA A 847 51.44 -35.94 35.66
N ASN A 848 51.04 -34.89 36.39
CA ASN A 848 49.73 -34.88 37.03
C ASN A 848 48.64 -34.56 35.99
N ARG A 849 47.58 -35.38 35.91
CA ARG A 849 46.52 -35.26 34.87
C ARG A 849 45.70 -33.97 34.95
N ASP A 850 45.74 -33.31 36.10
CA ASP A 850 44.97 -32.13 36.48
C ASP A 850 45.86 -30.92 36.85
N ALA A 851 47.19 -31.06 36.74
CA ALA A 851 48.19 -29.99 36.90
C ALA A 851 48.26 -29.32 38.30
N ASN A 852 47.72 -29.97 39.33
CA ASN A 852 47.65 -29.47 40.73
C ASN A 852 49.02 -29.26 41.40
N ASN A 853 50.07 -29.79 40.78
CA ASN A 853 51.47 -29.74 41.18
C ASN A 853 52.19 -28.48 40.68
N LEU A 854 51.55 -27.68 39.81
CA LEU A 854 52.10 -26.41 39.32
C LEU A 854 51.89 -25.31 40.37
N THR A 855 52.94 -24.54 40.66
CA THR A 855 52.80 -23.33 41.50
C THR A 855 52.06 -22.24 40.73
N ALA A 856 51.51 -21.23 41.43
CA ALA A 856 50.89 -20.08 40.77
C ALA A 856 51.86 -19.36 39.81
N GLN A 857 53.17 -19.39 40.10
CA GLN A 857 54.21 -18.85 39.22
C GLN A 857 54.43 -19.72 37.98
N ASP A 858 54.38 -21.06 38.10
CA ASP A 858 54.47 -21.96 36.96
C ASP A 858 53.27 -21.82 36.02
N VAL A 859 52.07 -21.68 36.59
CA VAL A 859 50.84 -21.40 35.84
C VAL A 859 50.95 -20.04 35.13
N ALA A 860 51.44 -19.00 35.80
CA ALA A 860 51.63 -17.68 35.20
C ALA A 860 52.68 -17.71 34.07
N ASN A 861 53.81 -18.37 34.26
CA ASN A 861 54.86 -18.52 33.25
C ASN A 861 54.38 -19.34 32.03
N TRP A 862 53.51 -20.35 32.25
CA TRP A 862 52.89 -21.10 31.16
C TRP A 862 51.84 -20.27 30.42
N GLN A 863 51.04 -19.47 31.13
CA GLN A 863 50.08 -18.53 30.54
C GLN A 863 50.77 -17.45 29.70
N GLU A 864 51.94 -16.96 30.13
CA GLU A 864 52.76 -15.99 29.40
C GLU A 864 53.39 -16.61 28.14
N LYS A 865 53.81 -17.87 28.18
CA LYS A 865 54.38 -18.60 27.03
C LYS A 865 53.36 -19.11 26.01
N LEU A 866 52.11 -19.36 26.42
CA LEU A 866 51.04 -19.82 25.54
C LEU A 866 50.47 -18.71 24.65
N GLY A 867 50.75 -17.44 24.98
CA GLY A 867 50.40 -16.28 24.16
C GLY A 867 48.90 -15.98 24.03
N THR A 868 48.57 -14.73 23.77
CA THR A 868 47.20 -14.28 23.44
C THR A 868 46.92 -14.28 21.93
N ASP A 869 47.77 -14.91 21.14
CA ASP A 869 47.87 -14.64 19.71
C ASP A 869 46.78 -15.34 18.88
N LYS A 870 46.45 -14.71 17.76
CA LYS A 870 45.44 -15.12 16.78
C LYS A 870 45.68 -16.55 16.26
N VAL A 871 44.61 -17.32 16.15
CA VAL A 871 44.61 -18.64 15.49
C VAL A 871 44.58 -18.45 13.97
N GLU A 872 45.60 -18.95 13.26
CA GLU A 872 45.66 -18.98 11.78
C GLU A 872 45.59 -20.41 11.23
N ALA A 873 45.21 -20.56 9.96
CA ALA A 873 45.08 -21.86 9.31
C ALA A 873 46.40 -22.64 9.33
N ASN A 874 46.34 -23.93 9.71
CA ASN A 874 47.48 -24.86 9.87
C ASN A 874 48.45 -24.56 11.04
N SER A 875 48.03 -23.75 12.01
CA SER A 875 48.81 -23.55 13.25
C SER A 875 48.96 -24.87 14.02
N LYS A 876 50.21 -25.23 14.38
CA LYS A 876 50.56 -26.42 15.18
C LYS A 876 50.94 -26.10 16.63
N GLN A 877 50.61 -24.90 17.11
CA GLN A 877 51.00 -24.39 18.43
C GLN A 877 49.88 -24.60 19.47
N LEU A 878 50.24 -24.59 20.76
CA LEU A 878 49.28 -24.63 21.87
C LEU A 878 48.67 -23.23 22.07
N VAL A 879 47.34 -23.13 22.16
CA VAL A 879 46.59 -21.86 22.24
C VAL A 879 45.57 -21.86 23.38
N THR A 880 45.19 -20.69 23.89
CA THR A 880 44.18 -20.57 24.95
C THR A 880 42.76 -20.85 24.44
N SER A 881 41.87 -21.33 25.32
CA SER A 881 40.46 -21.53 25.00
C SER A 881 39.75 -20.24 24.57
N GLY A 882 40.17 -19.08 25.10
CA GLY A 882 39.67 -17.76 24.71
C GLY A 882 40.04 -17.37 23.27
N ALA A 883 41.27 -17.69 22.83
CA ALA A 883 41.71 -17.46 21.45
C ALA A 883 40.96 -18.36 20.46
N VAL A 884 40.77 -19.65 20.80
CA VAL A 884 39.97 -20.60 20.01
C VAL A 884 38.51 -20.15 19.94
N HIS A 885 37.92 -19.77 21.07
CA HIS A 885 36.54 -19.31 21.12
C HIS A 885 36.32 -18.03 20.29
N SER A 886 37.28 -17.10 20.32
CA SER A 886 37.23 -15.88 19.51
C SER A 886 37.36 -16.18 18.01
N TYR A 887 38.29 -17.06 17.61
CA TYR A 887 38.46 -17.47 16.23
C TYR A 887 37.24 -18.22 15.66
N VAL A 888 36.68 -19.15 16.44
CA VAL A 888 35.45 -19.88 16.06
C VAL A 888 34.26 -18.93 15.98
N ARG A 889 34.14 -17.97 16.92
CA ARG A 889 33.11 -16.94 16.88
C ARG A 889 33.23 -16.06 15.63
N ASP A 890 34.45 -15.62 15.29
CA ASP A 890 34.70 -14.80 14.11
C ASP A 890 34.47 -15.57 12.81
N MET A 891 34.88 -16.84 12.73
CA MET A 891 34.52 -17.72 11.61
C MET A 891 33.01 -17.86 11.47
N ASN A 892 32.31 -18.20 12.56
CA ASN A 892 30.86 -18.36 12.53
C ASN A 892 30.16 -17.05 12.12
N ARG A 893 30.65 -15.90 12.59
CA ARG A 893 30.12 -14.59 12.20
C ARG A 893 30.37 -14.29 10.72
N ASN A 894 31.58 -14.54 10.22
CA ASN A 894 31.90 -14.33 8.80
C ASN A 894 31.13 -15.29 7.88
N THR A 895 30.97 -16.55 8.28
CA THR A 895 30.17 -17.54 7.54
C THR A 895 28.69 -17.15 7.56
N LEU A 896 28.17 -16.68 8.69
CA LEU A 896 26.80 -16.20 8.81
C LEU A 896 26.56 -14.93 7.97
N ASP A 897 27.49 -13.97 7.98
CA ASP A 897 27.41 -12.76 7.16
C ASP A 897 27.48 -13.08 5.66
N GLN A 898 28.33 -14.03 5.25
CA GLN A 898 28.36 -14.52 3.87
C GLN A 898 27.06 -15.22 3.47
N ALA A 899 26.50 -16.05 4.35
CA ALA A 899 25.22 -16.73 4.12
C ALA A 899 24.05 -15.74 4.03
N ASN A 900 24.02 -14.73 4.89
CA ASN A 900 23.04 -13.65 4.85
C ASN A 900 23.18 -12.83 3.57
N THR A 901 24.40 -12.41 3.21
CA THR A 901 24.67 -11.66 1.97
C THR A 901 24.27 -12.46 0.73
N TYR A 902 24.57 -13.76 0.69
CA TYR A 902 24.16 -14.64 -0.40
C TYR A 902 22.63 -14.78 -0.48
N THR A 903 21.98 -14.97 0.68
CA THR A 903 20.53 -15.09 0.78
C THR A 903 19.84 -13.79 0.36
N ASP A 904 20.34 -12.64 0.80
CA ASP A 904 19.84 -11.31 0.44
C ASP A 904 20.03 -11.05 -1.06
N MET A 905 21.17 -11.42 -1.65
CA MET A 905 21.36 -11.34 -3.10
C MET A 905 20.35 -12.23 -3.85
N ARG A 906 20.10 -13.45 -3.36
CA ARG A 906 19.15 -14.38 -3.98
C ARG A 906 17.70 -13.88 -3.86
N ILE A 907 17.32 -13.39 -2.70
CA ILE A 907 15.98 -12.83 -2.41
C ILE A 907 15.77 -11.56 -3.22
N ASN A 908 16.74 -10.65 -3.27
CA ASN A 908 16.65 -9.44 -4.07
C ASN A 908 16.59 -9.75 -5.57
N GLY A 909 17.38 -10.72 -6.04
CA GLY A 909 17.31 -11.21 -7.41
C GLY A 909 15.94 -11.82 -7.76
N LEU A 910 15.39 -12.63 -6.85
CA LEU A 910 14.05 -13.21 -7.00
C LEU A 910 12.98 -12.13 -7.00
N LYS A 911 13.03 -11.17 -6.07
CA LYS A 911 12.11 -10.03 -5.99
C LYS A 911 12.13 -9.22 -7.29
N GLN A 912 13.31 -8.89 -7.82
CA GLN A 912 13.42 -8.16 -9.08
C GLN A 912 12.87 -8.97 -10.27
N HIS A 913 13.12 -10.28 -10.30
CA HIS A 913 12.60 -11.15 -11.35
C HIS A 913 11.07 -11.27 -11.30
N THR A 914 10.52 -11.49 -10.11
CA THR A 914 9.07 -11.58 -9.86
C THR A 914 8.38 -10.24 -10.13
N ASP A 915 8.92 -9.11 -9.69
CA ASP A 915 8.35 -7.78 -9.95
C ASP A 915 8.31 -7.48 -11.46
N LYS A 916 9.36 -7.89 -12.20
CA LYS A 916 9.41 -7.75 -13.66
C LYS A 916 8.36 -8.62 -14.36
N GLN A 917 8.21 -9.89 -13.95
CA GLN A 917 7.19 -10.78 -14.49
C GLN A 917 5.76 -10.29 -14.19
N ILE A 918 5.51 -9.79 -12.99
CA ILE A 918 4.21 -9.23 -12.61
C ILE A 918 3.90 -7.97 -13.42
N LYS A 919 4.90 -7.11 -13.67
CA LYS A 919 4.72 -5.92 -14.50
C LYS A 919 4.38 -6.31 -15.94
N GLN A 920 5.14 -7.23 -16.53
CA GLN A 920 4.90 -7.72 -17.88
C GLN A 920 3.52 -8.36 -18.01
N LEU A 921 3.12 -9.22 -17.07
CA LEU A 921 1.79 -9.83 -17.04
C LEU A 921 0.67 -8.77 -16.95
N LYS A 922 0.87 -7.70 -16.16
CA LYS A 922 -0.09 -6.59 -16.08
C LYS A 922 -0.21 -5.83 -17.40
N GLU A 923 0.90 -5.61 -18.10
CA GLU A 923 0.94 -4.93 -19.40
C GLU A 923 0.27 -5.79 -20.49
N GLU A 924 0.62 -7.09 -20.58
CA GLU A 924 -0.02 -8.07 -21.46
C GLU A 924 -1.54 -8.20 -21.20
N THR A 925 -1.95 -8.27 -19.93
CA THR A 925 -3.37 -8.35 -19.56
C THR A 925 -4.13 -7.08 -19.95
N ARG A 926 -3.54 -5.89 -19.74
CA ARG A 926 -4.17 -4.61 -20.13
C ARG A 926 -4.29 -4.48 -21.64
N ALA A 927 -3.26 -4.89 -22.38
CA ALA A 927 -3.24 -4.93 -23.84
C ALA A 927 -4.29 -5.92 -24.39
N GLY A 928 -4.46 -7.08 -23.74
CA GLY A 928 -5.53 -8.04 -24.03
C GLY A 928 -6.93 -7.49 -23.80
N ILE A 929 -7.14 -6.75 -22.70
CA ILE A 929 -8.42 -6.08 -22.43
C ILE A 929 -8.69 -4.98 -23.46
N ALA A 930 -7.70 -4.15 -23.79
CA ALA A 930 -7.83 -3.14 -24.84
C ALA A 930 -8.18 -3.77 -26.20
N SER A 931 -7.55 -4.90 -26.54
CA SER A 931 -7.85 -5.69 -27.75
C SER A 931 -9.29 -6.19 -27.77
N ALA A 932 -9.77 -6.78 -26.66
CA ALA A 932 -11.16 -7.24 -26.54
C ALA A 932 -12.17 -6.08 -26.66
N MET A 933 -11.86 -4.94 -26.04
CA MET A 933 -12.68 -3.73 -26.15
C MET A 933 -12.70 -3.21 -27.60
N ALA A 934 -11.55 -3.18 -28.29
CA ALA A 934 -11.45 -2.73 -29.67
C ALA A 934 -12.25 -3.63 -30.63
N MET A 935 -12.22 -4.96 -30.43
CA MET A 935 -13.03 -5.90 -31.18
C MET A 935 -14.54 -5.72 -30.92
N SER A 936 -14.93 -5.47 -29.67
CA SER A 936 -16.34 -5.23 -29.32
C SER A 936 -16.89 -3.91 -29.89
N ALA A 937 -16.01 -2.94 -30.12
CA ALA A 937 -16.35 -1.63 -30.66
C ALA A 937 -16.50 -1.62 -32.19
N ILE A 938 -16.29 -2.75 -32.88
CA ILE A 938 -16.40 -2.82 -34.34
C ILE A 938 -17.88 -2.64 -34.75
N PRO A 939 -18.24 -1.56 -35.47
CA PRO A 939 -19.61 -1.33 -35.90
C PRO A 939 -20.01 -2.35 -36.97
N THR A 940 -21.30 -2.70 -37.00
CA THR A 940 -21.83 -3.66 -37.98
C THR A 940 -22.99 -3.06 -38.75
N ILE A 941 -22.98 -3.23 -40.07
CA ILE A 941 -24.05 -2.73 -40.94
C ILE A 941 -25.08 -3.84 -41.11
N SER A 942 -26.20 -3.71 -40.41
CA SER A 942 -27.19 -4.79 -40.27
C SER A 942 -27.93 -5.16 -41.56
N ASN A 943 -27.97 -4.31 -42.60
CA ASN A 943 -28.70 -4.58 -43.85
C ASN A 943 -27.81 -5.07 -45.01
N LYS A 944 -26.56 -5.47 -44.75
CA LYS A 944 -25.63 -5.99 -45.77
C LYS A 944 -25.22 -7.42 -45.45
N ARG A 945 -25.08 -8.23 -46.52
CA ARG A 945 -24.62 -9.63 -46.45
C ARG A 945 -23.17 -9.74 -45.96
N TYR A 946 -22.33 -8.77 -46.33
CA TYR A 946 -20.95 -8.65 -45.87
C TYR A 946 -20.77 -7.29 -45.19
N SER A 947 -20.10 -7.27 -44.03
CA SER A 947 -19.76 -6.05 -43.31
C SER A 947 -18.31 -6.13 -42.86
N VAL A 948 -17.51 -5.11 -43.19
CA VAL A 948 -16.16 -4.93 -42.67
C VAL A 948 -16.17 -3.69 -41.80
N GLY A 949 -15.54 -3.77 -40.62
CA GLY A 949 -15.43 -2.64 -39.71
C GLY A 949 -14.11 -2.65 -38.97
N ALA A 950 -13.76 -1.49 -38.40
CA ALA A 950 -12.61 -1.34 -37.53
C ALA A 950 -13.05 -0.70 -36.21
N GLY A 951 -12.39 -1.07 -35.11
CA GLY A 951 -12.62 -0.54 -33.78
C GLY A 951 -11.30 -0.18 -33.12
N THR A 952 -11.31 0.82 -32.23
CA THR A 952 -10.15 1.19 -31.42
C THR A 952 -10.60 1.26 -29.96
N ALA A 953 -9.69 0.95 -29.04
CA ALA A 953 -9.96 1.09 -27.62
C ALA A 953 -8.70 1.37 -26.82
N THR A 954 -8.87 1.98 -25.65
CA THR A 954 -7.81 2.25 -24.69
C THR A 954 -8.22 1.76 -23.30
N PHE A 955 -7.29 1.12 -22.59
CA PHE A 955 -7.52 0.64 -21.23
C PHE A 955 -6.26 0.79 -20.37
N ARG A 956 -6.35 1.65 -19.35
CA ARG A 956 -5.30 1.88 -18.34
C ARG A 956 -3.89 2.09 -18.93
N GLY A 957 -3.79 2.87 -20.01
CA GLY A 957 -2.53 3.25 -20.67
C GLY A 957 -2.17 2.43 -21.91
N GLU A 958 -2.79 1.26 -22.12
CA GLU A 958 -2.64 0.46 -23.34
C GLU A 958 -3.72 0.81 -24.36
N SER A 959 -3.39 0.70 -25.65
CA SER A 959 -4.29 0.96 -26.77
C SER A 959 -4.33 -0.25 -27.70
N ALA A 960 -5.44 -0.46 -28.41
CA ALA A 960 -5.54 -1.49 -29.42
C ALA A 960 -6.42 -1.06 -30.59
N VAL A 961 -6.13 -1.64 -31.75
CA VAL A 961 -6.92 -1.50 -32.98
C VAL A 961 -7.37 -2.88 -33.41
N ALA A 962 -8.62 -2.99 -33.85
CA ALA A 962 -9.21 -4.22 -34.32
C ALA A 962 -9.87 -4.02 -35.69
N ILE A 963 -9.86 -5.08 -36.51
CA ILE A 963 -10.59 -5.20 -37.77
C ILE A 963 -11.50 -6.42 -37.68
N GLY A 964 -12.67 -6.36 -38.31
CA GLY A 964 -13.61 -7.46 -38.29
C GLY A 964 -14.42 -7.59 -39.55
N LEU A 965 -14.75 -8.83 -39.90
CA LEU A 965 -15.59 -9.23 -41.01
C LEU A 965 -16.81 -9.96 -40.44
N ARG A 966 -18.00 -9.57 -40.87
CA ARG A 966 -19.25 -10.29 -40.60
C ARG A 966 -19.91 -10.71 -41.90
N VAL A 967 -20.40 -11.94 -41.95
CA VAL A 967 -21.07 -12.56 -43.09
C VAL A 967 -22.44 -13.09 -42.65
N LYS A 968 -23.48 -12.81 -43.43
CA LYS A 968 -24.85 -13.30 -43.21
C LYS A 968 -25.24 -14.35 -44.27
N SER A 969 -26.11 -15.28 -43.89
CA SER A 969 -26.74 -16.22 -44.82
C SER A 969 -27.82 -15.54 -45.67
N ASP A 970 -28.17 -16.14 -46.81
CA ASP A 970 -29.10 -15.56 -47.79
C ASP A 970 -30.52 -15.30 -47.26
N LYS A 971 -30.90 -15.96 -46.16
CA LYS A 971 -32.20 -15.77 -45.51
C LYS A 971 -32.10 -15.01 -44.18
N ASP A 972 -30.93 -14.44 -43.86
CA ASP A 972 -30.61 -13.83 -42.56
C ASP A 972 -30.74 -14.76 -41.33
N ASN A 973 -30.96 -16.06 -41.54
CA ASN A 973 -31.12 -17.06 -40.48
C ASN A 973 -29.80 -17.46 -39.79
N ALA A 974 -28.65 -17.01 -40.32
CA ALA A 974 -27.34 -17.28 -39.72
C ALA A 974 -26.36 -16.13 -39.96
N VAL A 975 -25.52 -15.85 -38.96
CA VAL A 975 -24.48 -14.81 -38.97
C VAL A 975 -23.18 -15.40 -38.46
N VAL A 976 -22.08 -15.15 -39.17
CA VAL A 976 -20.71 -15.47 -38.76
C VAL A 976 -19.91 -14.18 -38.67
N SER A 977 -19.11 -14.01 -37.62
CA SER A 977 -18.21 -12.87 -37.45
C SER A 977 -16.80 -13.33 -37.11
N PHE A 978 -15.80 -12.70 -37.73
CA PHE A 978 -14.39 -12.84 -37.44
C PHE A 978 -13.84 -11.46 -37.08
N SER A 979 -12.96 -11.37 -36.08
CA SER A 979 -12.24 -10.14 -35.76
C SER A 979 -10.80 -10.46 -35.37
N ALA A 980 -9.89 -9.57 -35.73
CA ALA A 980 -8.49 -9.60 -35.34
C ALA A 980 -8.10 -8.24 -34.75
N SER A 981 -7.19 -8.21 -33.78
CA SER A 981 -6.70 -6.97 -33.17
C SER A 981 -5.21 -7.00 -32.97
N ALA A 982 -4.61 -5.81 -32.93
CA ALA A 982 -3.23 -5.57 -32.53
C ALA A 982 -3.21 -4.51 -31.43
N SER A 983 -2.44 -4.76 -30.37
CA SER A 983 -2.28 -3.84 -29.23
C SER A 983 -0.99 -3.01 -29.31
N SER A 984 -0.87 -1.97 -28.48
CA SER A 984 0.34 -1.15 -28.33
C SER A 984 1.58 -1.93 -27.87
N ASN A 985 1.40 -3.11 -27.26
CA ASN A 985 2.50 -4.02 -26.88
C ASN A 985 2.86 -5.03 -27.97
N GLY A 986 2.23 -4.97 -29.15
CA GLY A 986 2.51 -5.86 -30.28
C GLY A 986 1.75 -7.18 -30.24
N ASP A 987 0.96 -7.45 -29.19
CA ASP A 987 0.15 -8.66 -29.09
C ASP A 987 -1.01 -8.64 -30.10
N ILE A 988 -1.23 -9.79 -30.73
CA ILE A 988 -2.29 -10.02 -31.70
C ILE A 988 -3.32 -10.97 -31.10
N ALA A 989 -4.60 -10.61 -31.18
CA ALA A 989 -5.70 -11.46 -30.75
C ALA A 989 -6.68 -11.69 -31.90
N GLY A 990 -7.40 -12.82 -31.85
CA GLY A 990 -8.42 -13.20 -32.82
C GLY A 990 -9.68 -13.69 -32.12
N ALA A 991 -10.85 -13.36 -32.66
CA ALA A 991 -12.12 -13.86 -32.18
C ALA A 991 -13.02 -14.27 -33.35
N ALA A 992 -13.83 -15.29 -33.14
CA ALA A 992 -14.84 -15.75 -34.09
C ALA A 992 -16.14 -16.05 -33.35
N GLY A 993 -17.27 -15.75 -33.98
CA GLY A 993 -18.60 -15.98 -33.41
C GLY A 993 -19.59 -16.40 -34.48
N PHE A 994 -20.57 -17.23 -34.10
CA PHE A 994 -21.67 -17.65 -34.95
C PHE A 994 -22.99 -17.49 -34.21
N ALA A 995 -24.06 -17.13 -34.93
CA ALA A 995 -25.41 -17.05 -34.40
C ALA A 995 -26.39 -17.57 -35.45
N PHE A 996 -27.46 -18.23 -35.02
CA PHE A 996 -28.54 -18.74 -35.86
C PHE A 996 -29.89 -18.39 -35.24
N GLY A 997 -30.86 -17.99 -36.06
CA GLY A 997 -32.23 -17.68 -35.64
C GLY A 997 -33.22 -18.65 -36.28
N PHE A 998 -34.20 -19.11 -35.52
CA PHE A 998 -35.26 -20.05 -35.93
C PHE A 998 -36.63 -19.39 -35.92
#